data_AF-A0A6J1QZH5-F1
#
_entry.id   AF-A0A6J1QZH5-F1
#
_cell.length_a   1.000
_cell.length_b   1.000
_cell.length_c   1.000
_cell.angle_alpha   90.00
_cell.angle_beta   90.00
_cell.angle_gamma   90.00
#
_symmetry.space_group_name_H-M   'P 1'
#
loop_
_entity.id
_entity.type
_entity.pdbx_description
1 polymer ?
#
loop_
_entity_poly.entity_id
_entity_poly.type
_entity_poly.pdbx_seq_one_letter_code
_entity_poly.pdbx_strand_id
1 'polypeptide(L)'
;MENLASYHSIDKVVAGEDRVNFIYQYVKDSDGWVKEYNYMNTPSIMKTYERIIGPPINFPNYGDFLSTFVMRTNGFDISTSPWQSKPITSSYDNPPPPPSPPPPSLPQDDSHMYCNYLDLEFHEAVYPVRVSIYEVYNPGYVTKIWAQGKQQYPDDITLTKKKEWENNQWFLLWSGPPQNAVPLTSRIFSPPLKFCDFKTKILRLQFMYSHWDYSTHLDAVELIGTSELVLPKSPILNLTNLLKSINCKYPCHGDSHNLTPGYSHDHDAAHLDIIHLQKNFSKYCVICKSNTAKSFNKSKFGHKQMSQEIDVVACSEQIYRNPFIKRGILRNHFLRHHTNYAKLIKDIELYSNESKEQSCSSFSTLSDEIVLIILKNLDIRSLCRLSQINKRFNILTRDPLLFKCLNLRNLRYTNSICIHNVLFYFAFRCKYLQQLDLTSSNISVKHFKKFVNICGKGLTHLRLSNCQFVNNSVLLKISITCKMLKVLDLSFSDHSKYQPLEFLCLENLEFLEGLNLRGIDIATETLCKILQKNRRMRNLNLSTFSGRSPSTSYEDRDAVAIQLGNSCPDLEIIDLTGCGITSRGIKAFAECKNLRKLNISYTNYFGGTDQLSLRRLFSSCQLLEEVNLLGLNGNFGEPLMLCKNLKHLYLDVPTEDANNFAIFEQCPKLQTIFFSDNGPFIAQAKEKYPHWIWT
;
A
#
# COMPACT_ATOMS: atom_id res chain seq x y z
N MET A 1 -19.04 5.83 -32.19
CA MET A 1 -18.56 4.61 -32.87
C MET A 1 -17.12 4.83 -33.30
N GLU A 2 -16.22 4.95 -32.33
CA GLU A 2 -14.78 5.01 -32.59
C GLU A 2 -14.26 3.57 -32.82
N ASN A 3 -13.26 3.45 -33.67
CA ASN A 3 -12.73 2.22 -34.26
C ASN A 3 -12.54 1.05 -33.27
N LEU A 4 -13.52 0.12 -33.21
CA LEU A 4 -13.37 -1.19 -32.57
C LEU A 4 -12.25 -2.05 -33.20
N ALA A 5 -11.82 -1.73 -34.42
CA ALA A 5 -10.77 -2.44 -35.14
C ALA A 5 -9.37 -2.31 -34.51
N SER A 6 -9.09 -1.29 -33.69
CA SER A 6 -7.78 -1.13 -33.03
C SER A 6 -7.63 -1.91 -31.73
N TYR A 7 -8.74 -2.45 -31.19
CA TYR A 7 -8.74 -3.14 -29.89
C TYR A 7 -8.80 -4.66 -30.02
N HIS A 8 -9.16 -5.17 -31.20
CA HIS A 8 -9.54 -6.56 -31.44
C HIS A 8 -9.06 -7.03 -32.82
N SER A 9 -8.20 -8.05 -32.85
CA SER A 9 -7.89 -8.79 -34.08
C SER A 9 -8.38 -10.23 -33.96
N ILE A 10 -8.99 -10.74 -35.03
CA ILE A 10 -9.52 -12.11 -35.09
C ILE A 10 -8.92 -12.81 -36.32
N ASP A 11 -8.05 -13.77 -36.06
CA ASP A 11 -7.46 -14.62 -37.09
C ASP A 11 -8.17 -15.97 -37.13
N LYS A 12 -8.79 -16.25 -38.28
CA LYS A 12 -9.56 -17.48 -38.47
C LYS A 12 -8.70 -18.59 -39.05
N VAL A 13 -8.58 -19.69 -38.32
CA VAL A 13 -7.84 -20.88 -38.73
C VAL A 13 -8.80 -22.03 -39.05
N VAL A 14 -8.59 -22.67 -40.19
CA VAL A 14 -9.41 -23.80 -40.67
C VAL A 14 -8.61 -25.09 -40.49
N ALA A 15 -9.21 -26.09 -39.83
CA ALA A 15 -8.60 -27.38 -39.59
C ALA A 15 -9.57 -28.51 -39.99
N GLY A 16 -9.56 -28.90 -41.27
CA GLY A 16 -10.57 -29.81 -41.82
C GLY A 16 -11.91 -29.09 -42.01
N GLU A 17 -13.01 -29.67 -41.52
CA GLU A 17 -14.34 -29.05 -41.53
C GLU A 17 -14.57 -28.07 -40.36
N ASP A 18 -13.72 -28.12 -39.33
CA ASP A 18 -13.84 -27.31 -38.12
C ASP A 18 -13.05 -26.00 -38.22
N ARG A 19 -13.54 -24.97 -37.51
CA ARG A 19 -13.01 -23.61 -37.51
C ARG A 19 -12.68 -23.19 -36.08
N VAL A 20 -11.50 -22.62 -35.87
CA VAL A 20 -11.11 -21.99 -34.61
C VAL A 20 -10.64 -20.56 -34.90
N ASN A 21 -11.15 -19.62 -34.12
CA ASN A 21 -10.71 -18.23 -34.18
C ASN A 21 -9.65 -18.01 -33.10
N PHE A 22 -8.51 -17.47 -33.48
CA PHE A 22 -7.55 -16.87 -32.58
C PHE A 22 -7.96 -15.42 -32.37
N ILE A 23 -8.14 -15.03 -31.12
CA ILE A 23 -8.64 -13.71 -30.72
C ILE A 23 -7.52 -13.02 -29.96
N TYR A 24 -7.11 -11.87 -30.47
CA TYR A 24 -6.14 -10.97 -29.87
C TYR A 24 -6.91 -9.77 -29.32
N GLN A 25 -6.80 -9.53 -28.02
CA GLN A 25 -7.58 -8.50 -27.36
C GLN A 25 -6.82 -7.86 -26.22
N TYR A 26 -7.01 -6.56 -26.08
CA TYR A 26 -6.51 -5.76 -24.97
C TYR A 26 -7.58 -5.57 -23.88
N VAL A 27 -7.16 -5.05 -22.74
CA VAL A 27 -8.03 -4.73 -21.60
C VAL A 27 -9.16 -3.80 -22.06
N LYS A 28 -10.39 -4.17 -21.69
CA LYS A 28 -11.61 -3.47 -22.05
C LYS A 28 -11.78 -2.18 -21.24
N ASP A 29 -12.33 -1.17 -21.89
CA ASP A 29 -12.90 -0.01 -21.21
C ASP A 29 -14.27 -0.39 -20.62
N SER A 30 -14.32 -0.65 -19.31
CA SER A 30 -15.56 -0.92 -18.58
C SER A 30 -15.61 -0.15 -17.27
N ASP A 31 -16.72 0.58 -17.06
CA ASP A 31 -16.99 1.35 -15.84
C ASP A 31 -16.82 0.47 -14.59
N GLY A 32 -15.72 0.68 -13.86
CA GLY A 32 -15.49 0.12 -12.52
C GLY A 32 -14.95 -1.31 -12.42
N TRP A 33 -14.46 -1.93 -13.49
CA TRP A 33 -13.94 -3.32 -13.42
C TRP A 33 -12.42 -3.46 -13.27
N VAL A 34 -11.62 -2.46 -13.65
CA VAL A 34 -10.19 -2.49 -13.32
C VAL A 34 -10.04 -2.17 -11.83
N LYS A 35 -9.64 -3.17 -11.04
CA LYS A 35 -9.51 -3.05 -9.58
C LYS A 35 -8.07 -3.26 -9.17
N GLU A 36 -7.44 -2.17 -8.71
CA GLU A 36 -6.16 -2.22 -8.02
C GLU A 36 -6.39 -2.27 -6.52
N TYR A 37 -5.89 -3.30 -5.85
CA TYR A 37 -5.99 -3.44 -4.40
C TYR A 37 -4.79 -4.21 -3.83
N ASN A 38 -4.45 -3.88 -2.59
CA ASN A 38 -3.39 -4.59 -1.85
C ASN A 38 -3.94 -5.86 -1.16
N TYR A 39 -3.08 -6.67 -0.54
CA TYR A 39 -3.52 -7.82 0.27
C TYR A 39 -4.55 -7.48 1.38
N MET A 40 -4.57 -6.23 1.84
CA MET A 40 -5.55 -5.71 2.81
C MET A 40 -6.83 -5.16 2.15
N ASN A 41 -7.04 -5.44 0.86
CA ASN A 41 -8.18 -5.00 0.05
C ASN A 41 -8.41 -3.48 0.03
N THR A 42 -7.34 -2.70 0.21
CA THR A 42 -7.42 -1.23 0.17
C THR A 42 -7.21 -0.75 -1.27
N PRO A 43 -8.14 0.04 -1.85
CA PRO A 43 -7.98 0.64 -3.17
C PRO A 43 -6.78 1.60 -3.21
N SER A 44 -6.10 1.66 -4.37
CA SER A 44 -5.05 2.65 -4.61
C SER A 44 -5.62 4.08 -4.65
N ILE A 45 -4.89 5.04 -4.07
CA ILE A 45 -5.30 6.46 -3.97
C ILE A 45 -5.31 7.15 -5.34
N MET A 46 -4.53 6.64 -6.31
CA MET A 46 -4.47 7.21 -7.67
C MET A 46 -5.23 6.33 -8.66
N LYS A 47 -6.16 6.94 -9.41
CA LYS A 47 -6.86 6.33 -10.55
C LYS A 47 -5.93 6.13 -11.77
N THR A 48 -4.78 5.49 -11.61
CA THR A 48 -3.92 5.15 -12.78
C THR A 48 -4.34 3.88 -13.48
N TYR A 49 -5.28 3.12 -12.89
CA TYR A 49 -5.80 1.88 -13.46
C TYR A 49 -6.46 2.07 -14.83
N GLU A 50 -7.07 3.23 -15.11
CA GLU A 50 -7.66 3.55 -16.42
C GLU A 50 -6.60 3.57 -17.53
N ARG A 51 -5.32 3.73 -17.18
CA ARG A 51 -4.19 3.82 -18.11
C ARG A 51 -3.69 2.48 -18.65
N ILE A 52 -4.21 1.36 -18.14
CA ILE A 52 -3.92 0.01 -18.66
C ILE A 52 -4.89 -0.40 -19.78
N ILE A 53 -5.94 0.40 -20.02
CA ILE A 53 -7.02 0.10 -20.95
C ILE A 53 -6.52 0.31 -22.38
N GLY A 54 -6.75 -0.69 -23.24
CA GLY A 54 -6.40 -0.63 -24.65
C GLY A 54 -4.97 -1.06 -25.02
N PRO A 55 -4.56 -0.80 -26.28
CA PRO A 55 -3.24 -1.16 -26.79
C PRO A 55 -2.12 -0.28 -26.19
N PRO A 56 -0.85 -0.73 -26.24
CA PRO A 56 0.28 0.02 -25.72
C PRO A 56 0.48 1.34 -26.48
N ILE A 57 0.80 2.42 -25.75
CA ILE A 57 1.02 3.77 -26.29
C ILE A 57 2.50 4.16 -26.27
N ASN A 58 3.25 3.68 -25.26
CA ASN A 58 4.61 4.11 -24.97
C ASN A 58 5.67 3.10 -25.38
N PHE A 59 5.34 1.81 -25.35
CA PHE A 59 6.21 0.74 -25.85
C PHE A 59 6.55 0.98 -27.34
N PRO A 60 7.80 0.78 -27.81
CA PRO A 60 8.94 0.13 -27.13
C PRO A 60 9.82 1.06 -26.29
N ASN A 61 9.42 2.30 -26.01
CA ASN A 61 10.27 3.20 -25.23
C ASN A 61 10.30 2.81 -23.75
N TYR A 62 11.47 2.93 -23.13
CA TYR A 62 11.66 2.72 -21.69
C TYR A 62 11.63 4.07 -20.96
N GLY A 63 10.80 4.19 -19.91
CA GLY A 63 10.67 5.44 -19.15
C GLY A 63 9.44 5.50 -18.24
N ASP A 64 9.43 6.48 -17.34
CA ASP A 64 8.39 6.74 -16.34
C ASP A 64 7.24 7.61 -16.89
N PHE A 65 6.53 7.12 -17.90
CA PHE A 65 5.51 7.90 -18.61
C PHE A 65 4.24 8.15 -17.77
N LEU A 66 3.69 9.37 -17.85
CA LEU A 66 2.44 9.74 -17.19
C LEU A 66 1.21 8.98 -17.73
N SER A 67 1.28 8.47 -18.95
CA SER A 67 0.21 7.73 -19.64
C SER A 67 0.17 6.24 -19.30
N THR A 68 1.06 5.74 -18.43
CA THR A 68 1.13 4.32 -18.06
C THR A 68 0.43 4.02 -16.73
N PHE A 69 0.04 2.76 -16.54
CA PHE A 69 -0.37 2.26 -15.22
C PHE A 69 0.83 2.25 -14.28
N VAL A 70 0.67 2.83 -13.08
CA VAL A 70 1.76 3.01 -12.12
C VAL A 70 1.50 2.19 -10.88
N MET A 71 2.31 1.16 -10.67
CA MET A 71 2.31 0.37 -9.46
C MET A 71 3.19 1.03 -8.39
N ARG A 72 2.62 1.79 -7.45
CA ARG A 72 3.37 2.34 -6.29
C ARG A 72 3.28 1.41 -5.08
N THR A 73 4.40 1.20 -4.40
CA THR A 73 4.48 0.27 -3.26
C THR A 73 4.31 1.01 -1.93
N ASN A 74 3.56 0.42 -0.98
CA ASN A 74 3.59 0.79 0.45
C ASN A 74 4.77 0.10 1.16
N GLY A 75 5.97 0.13 0.58
CA GLY A 75 7.18 -0.53 1.11
C GLY A 75 7.76 0.11 2.37
N PHE A 76 8.92 -0.37 2.82
CA PHE A 76 9.76 0.36 3.77
C PHE A 76 10.34 1.62 3.13
N ASP A 77 10.34 2.72 3.87
CA ASP A 77 10.77 4.05 3.41
C ASP A 77 11.98 4.47 4.23
N ILE A 78 13.12 4.63 3.55
CA ILE A 78 14.35 5.19 4.13
C ILE A 78 14.63 6.51 3.42
N SER A 79 14.47 7.63 4.13
CA SER A 79 14.61 8.97 3.55
C SER A 79 15.15 9.96 4.58
N THR A 80 15.90 10.96 4.11
CA THR A 80 16.37 12.08 4.93
C THR A 80 15.53 13.35 4.76
N SER A 81 14.41 13.25 4.03
CA SER A 81 13.51 14.38 3.82
C SER A 81 12.75 14.72 5.10
N PRO A 82 12.56 16.02 5.42
CA PRO A 82 11.64 16.42 6.46
C PRO A 82 10.24 15.93 6.10
N TRP A 83 9.54 15.31 7.05
CA TRP A 83 8.11 15.14 6.84
C TRP A 83 7.45 16.49 7.13
N GLN A 84 6.68 16.99 6.17
CA GLN A 84 5.90 18.20 6.38
C GLN A 84 5.00 18.00 7.61
N SER A 85 4.80 19.08 8.36
CA SER A 85 3.81 19.21 9.43
C SER A 85 2.39 19.17 8.86
N LYS A 86 2.07 18.14 8.07
CA LYS A 86 0.67 17.78 7.84
C LYS A 86 0.10 17.39 9.22
N PRO A 87 -1.11 17.86 9.56
CA PRO A 87 -1.79 17.39 10.76
C PRO A 87 -1.77 15.86 10.76
N ILE A 88 -1.74 15.27 11.96
CA ILE A 88 -1.58 13.83 12.21
C ILE A 88 -2.85 13.05 11.79
N THR A 89 -3.45 13.42 10.67
CA THR A 89 -4.79 13.05 10.23
C THR A 89 -4.88 12.86 8.71
N SER A 90 -3.78 12.59 7.98
CA SER A 90 -3.85 12.34 6.53
C SER A 90 -3.38 10.94 6.13
N SER A 91 -4.37 10.12 5.77
CA SER A 91 -4.37 8.94 4.87
C SER A 91 -3.41 7.77 5.10
N TYR A 92 -2.35 7.90 5.91
CA TYR A 92 -1.46 6.78 6.28
C TYR A 92 -1.80 6.16 7.64
N ASP A 93 -2.67 6.81 8.43
CA ASP A 93 -2.86 6.51 9.86
C ASP A 93 -4.16 5.75 10.19
N ASN A 94 -4.90 5.28 9.19
CA ASN A 94 -5.95 4.28 9.40
C ASN A 94 -5.34 2.88 9.12
N PRO A 95 -4.89 2.13 10.13
CA PRO A 95 -4.71 0.71 9.93
C PRO A 95 -6.07 0.14 9.51
N PRO A 96 -6.14 -0.66 8.43
CA PRO A 96 -7.38 -1.36 8.09
C PRO A 96 -7.82 -2.20 9.30
N PRO A 97 -9.13 -2.49 9.44
CA PRO A 97 -9.62 -3.37 10.49
C PRO A 97 -8.84 -4.69 10.50
N PRO A 98 -8.73 -5.38 11.66
CA PRO A 98 -8.06 -6.68 11.71
C PRO A 98 -8.64 -7.58 10.62
N PRO A 99 -7.80 -8.37 9.92
CA PRO A 99 -8.24 -9.15 8.77
C PRO A 99 -9.42 -10.04 9.18
N SER A 100 -10.48 -10.02 8.38
CA SER A 100 -11.41 -11.14 8.36
C SER A 100 -10.57 -12.41 8.17
N PRO A 101 -10.83 -13.49 8.92
CA PRO A 101 -10.06 -14.72 8.76
C PRO A 101 -10.05 -15.10 7.27
N PRO A 102 -8.88 -15.44 6.70
CA PRO A 102 -8.81 -15.81 5.30
C PRO A 102 -9.77 -16.99 5.04
N PRO A 103 -10.37 -17.09 3.84
CA PRO A 103 -11.22 -18.21 3.50
C PRO A 103 -10.46 -19.52 3.79
N PRO A 104 -11.10 -20.52 4.44
CA PRO A 104 -10.44 -21.70 4.95
C PRO A 104 -10.03 -22.61 3.78
N SER A 105 -8.88 -22.36 3.15
CA SER A 105 -8.25 -23.29 2.19
C SER A 105 -6.84 -22.91 1.70
N LEU A 106 -6.17 -21.86 2.20
CA LEU A 106 -4.81 -21.53 1.75
C LEU A 106 -3.75 -21.69 2.87
N PRO A 107 -2.58 -22.28 2.59
CA PRO A 107 -1.50 -22.43 3.56
C PRO A 107 -1.06 -21.08 4.12
N GLN A 108 -0.81 -21.02 5.43
CA GLN A 108 -0.21 -19.88 6.14
C GLN A 108 1.26 -19.70 5.72
N ASP A 109 1.50 -19.03 4.60
CA ASP A 109 2.82 -18.53 4.23
C ASP A 109 2.76 -17.00 4.11
N ASP A 110 3.68 -16.30 4.77
CA ASP A 110 3.75 -14.83 4.89
C ASP A 110 4.02 -14.11 3.55
N SER A 111 4.16 -14.86 2.44
CA SER A 111 4.44 -14.34 1.09
C SER A 111 3.29 -13.51 0.49
N HIS A 112 2.06 -13.66 0.99
CA HIS A 112 0.89 -12.92 0.51
C HIS A 112 0.85 -11.45 0.93
N MET A 113 1.56 -11.06 2.01
CA MET A 113 1.55 -9.68 2.53
C MET A 113 2.27 -8.67 1.63
N TYR A 114 3.02 -9.15 0.64
CA TYR A 114 3.82 -8.32 -0.27
C TYR A 114 3.23 -8.18 -1.67
N CYS A 115 1.92 -8.34 -1.80
CA CYS A 115 1.28 -8.46 -3.08
C CYS A 115 0.25 -7.35 -3.33
N ASN A 116 0.36 -6.74 -4.50
CA ASN A 116 -0.72 -5.97 -5.09
C ASN A 116 -1.37 -6.79 -6.20
N TYR A 117 -2.67 -6.57 -6.36
CA TYR A 117 -3.49 -7.27 -7.33
C TYR A 117 -4.09 -6.26 -8.29
N LEU A 118 -4.12 -6.64 -9.56
CA LEU A 118 -4.78 -5.90 -10.63
C LEU A 118 -5.73 -6.86 -11.34
N ASP A 119 -7.03 -6.65 -11.17
CA ASP A 119 -8.06 -7.38 -11.90
C ASP A 119 -8.35 -6.67 -13.22
N LEU A 120 -8.36 -7.42 -14.32
CA LEU A 120 -8.48 -6.94 -15.69
C LEU A 120 -9.63 -7.66 -16.39
N GLU A 121 -10.53 -6.93 -17.04
CA GLU A 121 -11.58 -7.49 -17.90
C GLU A 121 -11.22 -7.33 -19.38
N PHE A 122 -11.52 -8.36 -20.16
CA PHE A 122 -11.36 -8.42 -21.61
C PHE A 122 -12.74 -8.56 -22.27
N HIS A 123 -12.83 -8.27 -23.57
CA HIS A 123 -14.12 -8.19 -24.24
C HIS A 123 -14.74 -9.57 -24.51
N GLU A 124 -13.94 -10.52 -24.97
CA GLU A 124 -14.38 -11.86 -25.37
C GLU A 124 -13.83 -12.93 -24.43
N ALA A 125 -14.68 -13.89 -24.05
CA ALA A 125 -14.25 -15.04 -23.26
C ALA A 125 -13.53 -16.07 -24.14
N VAL A 126 -12.28 -16.37 -23.82
CA VAL A 126 -11.39 -17.22 -24.66
C VAL A 126 -10.72 -18.32 -23.85
N TYR A 127 -10.30 -19.39 -24.53
CA TYR A 127 -9.34 -20.34 -23.97
C TYR A 127 -7.93 -19.72 -24.04
N PRO A 128 -7.28 -19.40 -22.90
CA PRO A 128 -6.02 -18.68 -22.90
C PRO A 128 -4.90 -19.44 -23.61
N VAL A 129 -4.23 -18.77 -24.56
CA VAL A 129 -3.04 -19.28 -25.27
C VAL A 129 -1.80 -18.53 -24.79
N ARG A 130 -1.88 -17.20 -24.67
CA ARG A 130 -0.80 -16.33 -24.20
C ARG A 130 -1.36 -15.11 -23.48
N VAL A 131 -0.67 -14.68 -22.43
CA VAL A 131 -0.86 -13.37 -21.81
C VAL A 131 0.45 -12.60 -22.00
N SER A 132 0.38 -11.41 -22.56
CA SER A 132 1.54 -10.56 -22.87
C SER A 132 1.41 -9.24 -22.13
N ILE A 133 2.40 -8.94 -21.27
CA ILE A 133 2.40 -7.79 -20.37
C ILE A 133 3.49 -6.82 -20.82
N TYR A 134 3.13 -5.59 -21.16
CA TYR A 134 4.04 -4.58 -21.70
C TYR A 134 4.64 -3.77 -20.55
N GLU A 135 5.80 -4.21 -20.07
CA GLU A 135 6.54 -3.55 -18.98
C GLU A 135 7.47 -2.49 -19.57
N VAL A 136 7.25 -1.20 -19.25
CA VAL A 136 8.00 -0.06 -19.84
C VAL A 136 8.90 0.68 -18.84
N TYR A 137 8.74 0.42 -17.55
CA TYR A 137 9.62 0.94 -16.51
C TYR A 137 9.73 -0.06 -15.37
N ASN A 138 10.96 -0.39 -14.96
CA ASN A 138 11.27 -1.33 -13.88
C ASN A 138 10.54 -2.70 -14.00
N PRO A 139 10.85 -3.49 -15.05
CA PRO A 139 10.18 -4.76 -15.33
C PRO A 139 10.54 -5.88 -14.33
N GLY A 140 9.71 -6.91 -14.23
CA GLY A 140 10.05 -8.16 -13.53
C GLY A 140 9.26 -8.47 -12.27
N TYR A 141 8.19 -7.72 -11.97
CA TYR A 141 7.49 -7.83 -10.69
C TYR A 141 6.18 -8.59 -10.73
N VAL A 142 5.68 -8.95 -11.92
CA VAL A 142 4.55 -9.89 -12.06
C VAL A 142 5.02 -11.27 -11.62
N THR A 143 4.36 -11.84 -10.61
CA THR A 143 4.72 -13.16 -10.06
C THR A 143 3.61 -14.19 -10.13
N LYS A 144 2.34 -13.78 -10.24
CA LYS A 144 1.24 -14.71 -10.55
C LYS A 144 0.24 -14.12 -11.53
N ILE A 145 -0.38 -15.00 -12.31
CA ILE A 145 -1.50 -14.70 -13.18
C ILE A 145 -2.61 -15.70 -12.86
N TRP A 146 -3.80 -15.19 -12.55
CA TRP A 146 -4.99 -16.01 -12.30
C TRP A 146 -6.05 -15.70 -13.35
N ALA A 147 -6.89 -16.68 -13.68
CA ALA A 147 -8.08 -16.53 -14.50
C ALA A 147 -9.32 -16.80 -13.67
N GLN A 148 -10.36 -15.98 -13.86
CA GLN A 148 -11.66 -16.25 -13.27
C GLN A 148 -12.42 -17.25 -14.16
N GLY A 149 -13.01 -18.28 -13.55
CA GLY A 149 -13.72 -19.35 -14.27
C GLY A 149 -14.90 -19.92 -13.50
N LYS A 150 -15.73 -20.72 -14.18
CA LYS A 150 -16.81 -21.51 -13.59
C LYS A 150 -16.52 -23.00 -13.81
N GLN A 151 -16.26 -23.75 -12.74
CA GLN A 151 -16.19 -25.21 -12.80
C GLN A 151 -17.51 -25.83 -12.31
N GLN A 152 -18.03 -26.83 -13.01
CA GLN A 152 -19.19 -27.61 -12.52
C GLN A 152 -18.76 -28.58 -11.42
N TYR A 153 -19.59 -28.68 -10.38
CA TYR A 153 -19.38 -29.49 -9.19
C TYR A 153 -19.36 -31.01 -9.44
N PRO A 154 -18.68 -31.79 -8.58
CA PRO A 154 -19.07 -33.18 -8.27
C PRO A 154 -20.44 -33.18 -7.58
N ASP A 155 -21.30 -34.15 -7.89
CA ASP A 155 -22.77 -34.14 -7.70
C ASP A 155 -23.32 -33.98 -6.25
N ASP A 156 -22.53 -33.66 -5.23
CA ASP A 156 -22.90 -33.88 -3.82
C ASP A 156 -22.67 -32.69 -2.86
N ILE A 157 -23.17 -31.48 -3.20
CA ILE A 157 -23.15 -30.29 -2.31
C ILE A 157 -24.49 -29.52 -2.34
N THR A 158 -24.92 -29.01 -1.19
CA THR A 158 -26.17 -28.27 -0.96
C THR A 158 -26.29 -26.95 -1.75
N LEU A 159 -27.54 -26.56 -2.08
CA LEU A 159 -27.89 -25.41 -2.94
C LEU A 159 -27.28 -24.05 -2.50
N THR A 160 -27.07 -23.85 -1.20
CA THR A 160 -26.56 -22.60 -0.65
C THR A 160 -25.04 -22.45 -0.87
N LYS A 161 -24.29 -23.54 -0.67
CA LYS A 161 -22.85 -23.60 -1.03
C LYS A 161 -22.65 -23.50 -2.54
N LYS A 162 -23.62 -24.01 -3.31
CA LYS A 162 -23.62 -23.94 -4.78
C LYS A 162 -23.63 -22.49 -5.30
N LYS A 163 -24.45 -21.61 -4.70
CA LYS A 163 -24.50 -20.18 -5.07
C LYS A 163 -23.25 -19.39 -4.68
N GLU A 164 -22.61 -19.69 -3.55
CA GLU A 164 -21.35 -19.03 -3.13
C GLU A 164 -20.17 -19.46 -3.99
N TRP A 165 -20.15 -20.71 -4.45
CA TRP A 165 -19.09 -21.28 -5.29
C TRP A 165 -19.18 -20.90 -6.77
N GLU A 166 -20.40 -20.70 -7.29
CA GLU A 166 -20.64 -20.31 -8.69
C GLU A 166 -20.10 -18.91 -9.04
N ASN A 167 -19.80 -18.06 -8.05
CA ASN A 167 -19.52 -16.65 -8.27
C ASN A 167 -18.05 -16.19 -8.15
N ASN A 168 -17.09 -16.99 -7.65
CA ASN A 168 -15.74 -16.47 -7.34
C ASN A 168 -14.58 -17.49 -7.35
N GLN A 169 -14.44 -18.34 -8.38
CA GLN A 169 -13.27 -19.23 -8.48
C GLN A 169 -12.15 -18.64 -9.35
N TRP A 170 -10.97 -18.50 -8.74
CA TRP A 170 -9.72 -18.08 -9.37
C TRP A 170 -8.83 -19.30 -9.61
N PHE A 171 -8.41 -19.51 -10.86
CA PHE A 171 -7.52 -20.59 -11.27
C PHE A 171 -6.15 -20.03 -11.64
N LEU A 172 -5.09 -20.58 -11.05
CA LEU A 172 -3.73 -20.11 -11.26
C LEU A 172 -3.23 -20.52 -12.65
N LEU A 173 -3.04 -19.56 -13.55
CA LEU A 173 -2.46 -19.80 -14.87
C LEU A 173 -0.94 -19.80 -14.85
N TRP A 174 -0.31 -18.98 -14.01
CA TRP A 174 1.16 -18.95 -13.90
C TRP A 174 1.61 -18.47 -12.53
N SER A 175 2.75 -18.98 -12.06
CA SER A 175 3.45 -18.51 -10.87
C SER A 175 4.96 -18.61 -11.08
N GLY A 176 5.71 -17.59 -10.64
CA GLY A 176 7.17 -17.56 -10.67
C GLY A 176 7.76 -16.55 -9.68
N PRO A 177 9.07 -16.61 -9.41
CA PRO A 177 9.73 -15.63 -8.56
C PRO A 177 9.84 -14.25 -9.25
N PRO A 178 9.98 -13.14 -8.50
CA PRO A 178 10.33 -11.84 -9.07
C PRO A 178 11.63 -11.92 -9.88
N GLN A 179 11.64 -11.33 -11.07
CA GLN A 179 12.73 -11.42 -12.05
C GLN A 179 13.71 -10.26 -11.86
N ASN A 180 14.48 -10.29 -10.75
CA ASN A 180 15.38 -9.21 -10.31
C ASN A 180 16.65 -9.00 -11.19
N ALA A 181 16.86 -9.82 -12.22
CA ALA A 181 18.05 -9.81 -13.08
C ALA A 181 17.74 -9.41 -14.53
N VAL A 182 16.55 -8.85 -14.77
CA VAL A 182 16.13 -8.38 -16.09
C VAL A 182 16.80 -7.04 -16.38
N PRO A 183 17.27 -6.79 -17.63
CA PRO A 183 17.78 -5.49 -18.03
C PRO A 183 16.76 -4.37 -17.78
N LEU A 184 17.24 -3.17 -17.40
CA LEU A 184 16.40 -1.96 -17.26
C LEU A 184 16.04 -1.39 -18.63
N THR A 185 15.27 -2.17 -19.39
CA THR A 185 14.73 -1.84 -20.71
C THR A 185 13.25 -2.21 -20.74
N SER A 186 12.50 -1.65 -21.69
CA SER A 186 11.13 -2.08 -21.96
C SER A 186 11.12 -3.54 -22.44
N ARG A 187 10.05 -4.27 -22.13
CA ARG A 187 9.88 -5.65 -22.61
C ARG A 187 8.41 -6.07 -22.66
N ILE A 188 8.16 -7.09 -23.48
CA ILE A 188 6.92 -7.86 -23.46
C ILE A 188 7.19 -9.10 -22.60
N PHE A 189 6.57 -9.17 -21.43
CA PHE A 189 6.65 -10.34 -20.54
C PHE A 189 5.49 -11.29 -20.81
N SER A 190 5.79 -12.47 -21.37
CA SER A 190 4.81 -13.49 -21.73
C SER A 190 5.13 -14.83 -21.06
N PRO A 191 4.59 -15.14 -19.87
CA PRO A 191 4.96 -16.35 -19.17
C PRO A 191 4.31 -17.63 -19.71
N PRO A 192 4.92 -18.81 -19.48
CA PRO A 192 4.34 -20.11 -19.82
C PRO A 192 3.07 -20.37 -19.00
N LEU A 193 1.90 -20.44 -19.65
CA LEU A 193 0.63 -20.69 -18.96
C LEU A 193 0.42 -22.18 -18.70
N LYS A 194 -0.21 -22.49 -17.55
CA LYS A 194 -0.80 -23.80 -17.24
C LYS A 194 -2.03 -24.04 -18.11
N PHE A 195 -2.36 -25.31 -18.30
CA PHE A 195 -3.54 -25.70 -19.06
C PHE A 195 -4.83 -25.13 -18.45
N CYS A 196 -5.70 -24.61 -19.30
CA CYS A 196 -6.98 -24.01 -18.93
C CYS A 196 -8.07 -24.57 -19.85
N ASP A 197 -8.98 -25.35 -19.29
CA ASP A 197 -10.05 -26.06 -20.00
C ASP A 197 -11.39 -25.31 -20.00
N PHE A 198 -11.37 -24.03 -19.61
CA PHE A 198 -12.54 -23.16 -19.60
C PHE A 198 -12.22 -21.81 -20.27
N LYS A 199 -13.26 -21.12 -20.73
CA LYS A 199 -13.13 -19.77 -21.26
C LYS A 199 -13.06 -18.75 -20.14
N THR A 200 -12.16 -17.79 -20.24
CA THR A 200 -12.07 -16.66 -19.32
C THR A 200 -12.05 -15.34 -20.08
N LYS A 201 -12.60 -14.30 -19.45
CA LYS A 201 -12.50 -12.90 -19.86
C LYS A 201 -11.98 -12.00 -18.75
N ILE A 202 -11.59 -12.57 -17.61
CA ILE A 202 -11.11 -11.81 -16.45
C ILE A 202 -9.83 -12.44 -15.95
N LEU A 203 -8.77 -11.64 -15.88
CA LEU A 203 -7.47 -12.02 -15.33
C LEU A 203 -7.17 -11.22 -14.07
N ARG A 204 -6.40 -11.82 -13.18
CA ARG A 204 -5.80 -11.14 -12.03
C ARG A 204 -4.30 -11.26 -12.09
N LEU A 205 -3.63 -10.12 -12.18
CA LEU A 205 -2.18 -10.03 -12.07
C LEU A 205 -1.82 -9.82 -10.60
N GLN A 206 -0.88 -10.62 -10.10
CA GLN A 206 -0.27 -10.44 -8.80
C GLN A 206 1.14 -9.89 -9.00
N PHE A 207 1.39 -8.74 -8.40
CA PHE A 207 2.71 -8.12 -8.34
C PHE A 207 3.29 -8.38 -6.96
N MET A 208 4.47 -8.98 -6.91
CA MET A 208 5.23 -9.03 -5.65
C MET A 208 6.13 -7.82 -5.57
N TYR A 209 6.04 -7.11 -4.44
CA TYR A 209 6.82 -5.92 -4.21
C TYR A 209 8.31 -6.18 -4.37
N SER A 210 9.00 -5.23 -5.00
CA SER A 210 10.37 -4.93 -4.65
C SER A 210 10.53 -3.44 -4.40
N HIS A 211 11.21 -3.12 -3.30
CA HIS A 211 11.24 -1.81 -2.67
C HIS A 211 12.35 -0.87 -3.17
N TRP A 212 12.78 -0.93 -4.43
CA TRP A 212 13.82 -0.01 -4.93
C TRP A 212 13.48 0.74 -6.20
N ASP A 213 12.50 0.26 -6.94
CA ASP A 213 12.06 0.85 -8.16
C ASP A 213 10.75 1.58 -7.81
N TYR A 214 10.82 2.92 -7.75
CA TYR A 214 9.78 3.82 -7.22
C TYR A 214 8.37 3.48 -7.71
N SER A 215 8.29 2.91 -8.91
CA SER A 215 7.11 2.27 -9.46
C SER A 215 7.50 1.33 -10.60
N THR A 216 6.71 0.26 -10.76
CA THR A 216 6.67 -0.51 -12.03
C THR A 216 5.60 0.09 -12.90
N HIS A 217 5.94 0.32 -14.18
CA HIS A 217 4.99 0.87 -15.14
C HIS A 217 4.62 -0.17 -16.18
N LEU A 218 3.32 -0.35 -16.35
CA LEU A 218 2.74 -1.17 -17.40
C LEU A 218 2.04 -0.28 -18.40
N ASP A 219 2.25 -0.57 -19.68
CA ASP A 219 1.65 0.18 -20.78
C ASP A 219 0.35 -0.49 -21.26
N ALA A 220 0.33 -1.81 -21.33
CA ALA A 220 -0.85 -2.59 -21.72
C ALA A 220 -0.76 -4.05 -21.24
N VAL A 221 -1.89 -4.75 -21.31
CA VAL A 221 -1.96 -6.22 -21.16
C VAL A 221 -2.80 -6.79 -22.30
N GLU A 222 -2.23 -7.76 -23.00
CA GLU A 222 -2.86 -8.46 -24.12
C GLU A 222 -3.17 -9.91 -23.75
N LEU A 223 -4.40 -10.34 -24.03
CA LEU A 223 -4.83 -11.73 -23.90
C LEU A 223 -5.06 -12.30 -25.30
N ILE A 224 -4.28 -13.34 -25.64
CA ILE A 224 -4.44 -14.11 -26.87
C ILE A 224 -5.07 -15.45 -26.48
N GLY A 225 -6.18 -15.81 -27.11
CA GLY A 225 -6.85 -17.08 -26.86
C GLY A 225 -7.62 -17.60 -28.06
N THR A 226 -8.17 -18.81 -27.92
CA THR A 226 -8.98 -19.43 -28.97
C THR A 226 -10.46 -19.45 -28.64
N SER A 227 -11.30 -19.41 -29.68
CA SER A 227 -12.76 -19.53 -29.54
C SER A 227 -13.20 -20.94 -29.13
N GLU A 228 -12.40 -21.96 -29.42
CA GLU A 228 -12.65 -23.37 -29.09
C GLU A 228 -11.46 -23.94 -28.31
N LEU A 229 -11.68 -25.03 -27.57
CA LEU A 229 -10.60 -25.70 -26.85
C LEU A 229 -9.64 -26.37 -27.83
N VAL A 230 -8.37 -26.01 -27.77
CA VAL A 230 -7.32 -26.55 -28.64
C VAL A 230 -6.34 -27.38 -27.84
N LEU A 231 -6.07 -28.61 -28.30
CA LEU A 231 -5.07 -29.50 -27.71
C LEU A 231 -3.97 -29.85 -28.73
N PRO A 232 -2.70 -29.91 -28.32
CA PRO A 232 -1.64 -30.49 -29.15
C PRO A 232 -1.93 -31.96 -29.49
N LYS A 233 -1.60 -32.38 -30.72
CA LYS A 233 -1.71 -33.78 -31.16
C LYS A 233 -0.74 -34.72 -30.44
N SER A 234 0.40 -34.18 -29.99
CA SER A 234 1.38 -34.95 -29.22
C SER A 234 0.96 -35.01 -27.76
N PRO A 235 0.72 -36.20 -27.17
CA PRO A 235 0.29 -36.35 -25.78
C PRO A 235 1.34 -35.90 -24.75
N ILE A 236 2.59 -35.71 -25.18
CA ILE A 236 3.72 -35.31 -24.32
C ILE A 236 3.84 -33.77 -24.22
N LEU A 237 3.20 -33.02 -25.13
CA LEU A 237 3.32 -31.56 -25.20
C LEU A 237 2.03 -30.88 -24.73
N ASN A 238 2.14 -29.90 -23.84
CA ASN A 238 1.12 -28.87 -23.65
C ASN A 238 1.34 -27.71 -24.64
N LEU A 239 0.35 -26.82 -24.77
CA LEU A 239 0.39 -25.73 -25.76
C LEU A 239 1.61 -24.83 -25.58
N THR A 240 1.97 -24.54 -24.33
CA THR A 240 3.18 -23.81 -23.95
C THR A 240 4.45 -24.49 -24.47
N ASN A 241 4.61 -25.79 -24.25
CA ASN A 241 5.80 -26.54 -24.71
C ASN A 241 5.86 -26.68 -26.23
N LEU A 242 4.69 -26.72 -26.89
CA LEU A 242 4.60 -26.67 -28.35
C LEU A 242 5.06 -25.30 -28.89
N LEU A 243 4.61 -24.19 -28.30
CA LEU A 243 5.09 -22.85 -28.67
C LEU A 243 6.61 -22.72 -28.41
N LYS A 244 7.09 -23.37 -27.34
CA LYS A 244 8.54 -23.46 -27.06
C LYS A 244 9.32 -24.22 -28.12
N SER A 245 8.77 -25.30 -28.67
CA SER A 245 9.45 -26.09 -29.71
C SER A 245 9.41 -25.43 -31.09
N ILE A 246 8.38 -24.62 -31.36
CA ILE A 246 8.26 -23.85 -32.61
C ILE A 246 9.31 -22.74 -32.69
N ASN A 247 9.63 -22.09 -31.57
CA ASN A 247 10.58 -20.97 -31.53
C ASN A 247 11.93 -21.40 -30.92
N CYS A 248 12.90 -21.81 -31.72
CA CYS A 248 14.18 -22.31 -31.19
C CYS A 248 15.11 -21.22 -30.59
N LYS A 249 14.69 -19.95 -30.51
CA LYS A 249 15.51 -18.82 -30.03
C LYS A 249 15.33 -18.50 -28.54
N TYR A 250 14.62 -19.31 -27.75
CA TYR A 250 14.49 -19.05 -26.31
C TYR A 250 15.88 -19.08 -25.64
N PRO A 251 16.33 -17.97 -25.01
CA PRO A 251 17.62 -17.87 -24.37
C PRO A 251 17.71 -18.75 -23.14
N CYS A 252 18.88 -19.34 -22.95
CA CYS A 252 19.15 -20.23 -21.83
C CYS A 252 19.52 -19.49 -20.53
N HIS A 253 19.64 -18.16 -20.51
CA HIS A 253 20.08 -17.41 -19.33
C HIS A 253 19.40 -16.02 -19.19
N GLY A 254 18.97 -15.68 -17.95
CA GLY A 254 18.52 -14.33 -17.54
C GLY A 254 17.00 -14.13 -17.40
N ASP A 255 16.23 -14.43 -18.44
CA ASP A 255 14.76 -14.19 -18.53
C ASP A 255 14.01 -15.51 -18.84
N SER A 256 14.30 -16.57 -18.08
CA SER A 256 13.87 -17.95 -18.38
C SER A 256 12.37 -18.19 -18.30
N HIS A 257 11.61 -17.24 -17.73
CA HIS A 257 10.16 -17.33 -17.63
C HIS A 257 9.45 -16.53 -18.73
N ASN A 258 10.16 -15.83 -19.61
CA ASN A 258 9.56 -15.06 -20.67
C ASN A 258 9.61 -15.83 -22.00
N LEU A 259 8.46 -15.97 -22.67
CA LEU A 259 8.34 -16.57 -24.00
C LEU A 259 8.59 -15.56 -25.13
N THR A 260 8.77 -14.27 -24.82
CA THR A 260 9.09 -13.23 -25.80
C THR A 260 10.42 -12.52 -25.53
N PRO A 261 11.52 -13.22 -25.19
CA PRO A 261 12.78 -12.59 -24.85
C PRO A 261 13.50 -12.10 -26.12
N GLY A 262 13.94 -10.84 -26.12
CA GLY A 262 14.67 -10.24 -27.25
C GLY A 262 13.82 -9.50 -28.29
N TYR A 263 12.49 -9.50 -28.15
CA TYR A 263 11.57 -8.75 -29.00
C TYR A 263 11.19 -7.38 -28.38
N SER A 264 12.18 -6.66 -27.84
CA SER A 264 11.95 -5.39 -27.14
C SER A 264 11.54 -4.22 -28.06
N HIS A 265 11.47 -4.43 -29.38
CA HIS A 265 11.28 -3.35 -30.36
C HIS A 265 10.23 -3.66 -31.45
N ASP A 266 9.63 -4.87 -31.49
CA ASP A 266 8.71 -5.28 -32.56
C ASP A 266 7.62 -6.24 -32.03
N HIS A 267 6.35 -5.81 -32.12
CA HIS A 267 5.16 -6.54 -31.68
C HIS A 267 4.86 -7.77 -32.54
N ASP A 268 4.93 -7.63 -33.86
CA ASP A 268 4.65 -8.72 -34.80
C ASP A 268 5.68 -9.84 -34.67
N ALA A 269 6.94 -9.46 -34.39
CA ALA A 269 8.01 -10.41 -34.14
C ALA A 269 7.81 -11.22 -32.85
N ALA A 270 7.13 -10.67 -31.83
CA ALA A 270 6.93 -11.32 -30.53
C ALA A 270 5.95 -12.51 -30.58
N HIS A 271 5.10 -12.60 -31.61
CA HIS A 271 4.08 -13.63 -31.75
C HIS A 271 4.28 -14.56 -32.95
N LEU A 272 5.47 -14.57 -33.56
CA LEU A 272 5.81 -15.41 -34.72
C LEU A 272 5.57 -16.90 -34.50
N ASP A 273 5.69 -17.38 -33.27
CA ASP A 273 5.42 -18.77 -32.92
C ASP A 273 3.92 -19.11 -32.95
N ILE A 274 3.06 -18.19 -32.50
CA ILE A 274 1.61 -18.30 -32.65
C ILE A 274 1.22 -18.21 -34.12
N ILE A 275 1.80 -17.29 -34.90
CA ILE A 275 1.55 -17.19 -36.35
C ILE A 275 1.97 -18.48 -37.06
N HIS A 276 3.11 -19.07 -36.69
CA HIS A 276 3.54 -20.36 -37.23
C HIS A 276 2.58 -21.50 -36.85
N LEU A 277 2.10 -21.51 -35.60
CA LEU A 277 1.10 -22.46 -35.14
C LEU A 277 -0.20 -22.34 -35.94
N GLN A 278 -0.70 -21.12 -36.18
CA GLN A 278 -1.90 -20.88 -36.98
C GLN A 278 -1.74 -21.41 -38.41
N LYS A 279 -0.62 -21.09 -39.07
CA LYS A 279 -0.31 -21.57 -40.44
C LYS A 279 -0.21 -23.09 -40.55
N ASN A 280 0.22 -23.75 -39.48
CA ASN A 280 0.44 -25.21 -39.45
C ASN A 280 -0.50 -25.91 -38.46
N PHE A 281 -1.67 -25.34 -38.19
CA PHE A 281 -2.49 -25.76 -37.06
C PHE A 281 -2.90 -27.23 -37.14
N SER A 282 -3.33 -27.69 -38.32
CA SER A 282 -3.72 -29.08 -38.56
C SER A 282 -2.59 -30.08 -38.36
N LYS A 283 -1.32 -29.65 -38.43
CA LYS A 283 -0.15 -30.48 -38.13
C LYS A 283 0.06 -30.64 -36.63
N TYR A 284 -0.17 -29.58 -35.86
CA TYR A 284 0.22 -29.52 -34.45
C TYR A 284 -0.92 -29.76 -33.47
N CYS A 285 -2.15 -29.38 -33.81
CA CYS A 285 -3.26 -29.30 -32.88
C CYS A 285 -4.55 -29.93 -33.42
N VAL A 286 -5.47 -30.21 -32.50
CA VAL A 286 -6.86 -30.62 -32.76
C VAL A 286 -7.83 -29.73 -32.01
N ILE A 287 -9.02 -29.55 -32.57
CA ILE A 287 -10.12 -28.80 -31.94
C ILE A 287 -10.97 -29.80 -31.14
N CYS A 288 -11.18 -29.54 -29.86
CA CYS A 288 -11.99 -30.36 -28.99
C CYS A 288 -13.40 -29.79 -28.89
N LYS A 289 -14.38 -30.46 -29.50
CA LYS A 289 -15.80 -30.13 -29.31
C LYS A 289 -16.21 -30.48 -27.87
N SER A 290 -17.08 -29.67 -27.28
CA SER A 290 -17.47 -29.69 -25.85
C SER A 290 -17.93 -31.05 -25.30
N ASN A 291 -18.44 -31.96 -26.14
CA ASN A 291 -18.86 -33.30 -25.73
C ASN A 291 -17.68 -34.29 -25.56
N THR A 292 -16.54 -34.07 -26.23
CA THR A 292 -15.35 -34.95 -26.20
C THR A 292 -14.42 -34.62 -25.03
N ALA A 293 -14.38 -33.35 -24.56
CA ALA A 293 -13.60 -32.94 -23.39
C ALA A 293 -14.04 -33.67 -22.11
N LYS A 294 -15.34 -33.95 -21.96
CA LYS A 294 -15.91 -34.75 -20.86
C LYS A 294 -15.38 -36.19 -20.82
N SER A 295 -15.08 -36.77 -21.98
CA SER A 295 -14.46 -38.10 -22.08
C SER A 295 -12.94 -38.09 -21.87
N PHE A 296 -12.27 -36.99 -22.22
CA PHE A 296 -10.82 -36.87 -22.08
C PHE A 296 -10.38 -36.83 -20.61
N ASN A 297 -11.10 -36.05 -19.77
CA ASN A 297 -10.88 -35.99 -18.32
C ASN A 297 -11.20 -37.30 -17.58
N LYS A 298 -12.07 -38.17 -18.15
CA LYS A 298 -12.38 -39.50 -17.61
C LYS A 298 -11.46 -40.61 -18.13
N SER A 299 -10.65 -40.33 -19.14
CA SER A 299 -9.76 -41.32 -19.75
C SER A 299 -8.46 -41.48 -18.96
N LYS A 300 -7.88 -42.69 -18.98
CA LYS A 300 -6.55 -43.01 -18.43
C LYS A 300 -5.43 -42.10 -18.99
N PHE A 301 -5.69 -41.41 -20.11
CA PHE A 301 -4.81 -40.47 -20.79
C PHE A 301 -4.79 -39.07 -20.13
N GLY A 302 -5.94 -38.54 -19.71
CA GLY A 302 -6.03 -37.23 -19.03
C GLY A 302 -5.35 -37.24 -17.65
N HIS A 303 -5.46 -38.34 -16.91
CA HIS A 303 -4.78 -38.52 -15.63
C HIS A 303 -3.24 -38.52 -15.77
N LYS A 304 -2.67 -39.13 -16.82
CA LYS A 304 -1.21 -39.15 -17.03
C LYS A 304 -0.62 -37.75 -17.31
N GLN A 305 -1.36 -36.91 -18.03
CA GLN A 305 -0.92 -35.55 -18.37
C GLN A 305 -0.95 -34.62 -17.13
N MET A 306 -1.99 -34.75 -16.28
CA MET A 306 -2.04 -34.08 -14.98
C MET A 306 -0.99 -34.60 -13.98
N SER A 307 -0.71 -35.91 -13.94
CA SER A 307 0.29 -36.49 -13.04
C SER A 307 1.73 -36.06 -13.38
N GLN A 308 2.07 -35.89 -14.67
CA GLN A 308 3.40 -35.41 -15.07
C GLN A 308 3.62 -33.92 -14.73
N GLU A 309 2.58 -33.09 -14.71
CA GLU A 309 2.68 -31.70 -14.22
C GLU A 309 2.85 -31.64 -12.70
N ILE A 310 2.29 -32.59 -11.94
CA ILE A 310 2.50 -32.72 -10.49
C ILE A 310 3.93 -33.18 -10.17
N ASP A 311 4.50 -34.13 -10.93
CA ASP A 311 5.84 -34.67 -10.68
C ASP A 311 6.99 -33.67 -10.96
N VAL A 312 6.85 -32.79 -11.97
CA VAL A 312 7.84 -31.73 -12.23
C VAL A 312 7.81 -30.65 -11.13
N VAL A 313 6.62 -30.37 -10.57
CA VAL A 313 6.44 -29.48 -9.42
C VAL A 313 7.00 -30.14 -8.14
N ALA A 314 6.72 -31.42 -7.91
CA ALA A 314 7.21 -32.18 -6.76
C ALA A 314 8.74 -32.32 -6.74
N CYS A 315 9.40 -32.49 -7.89
CA CYS A 315 10.87 -32.49 -7.97
C CYS A 315 11.49 -31.13 -7.62
N SER A 316 10.81 -30.01 -7.89
CA SER A 316 11.25 -28.68 -7.45
C SER A 316 11.03 -28.43 -5.96
N GLU A 317 10.02 -29.07 -5.36
CA GLU A 317 9.74 -29.02 -3.92
C GLU A 317 10.59 -30.01 -3.08
N GLN A 318 10.98 -31.15 -3.64
CA GLN A 318 11.73 -32.21 -2.92
C GLN A 318 13.20 -31.86 -2.65
N ILE A 319 13.82 -30.97 -3.44
CA ILE A 319 15.17 -30.45 -3.14
C ILE A 319 15.19 -29.64 -1.82
N TYR A 320 14.03 -29.26 -1.29
CA TYR A 320 13.89 -28.44 -0.07
C TYR A 320 13.59 -29.21 1.22
N ARG A 321 13.56 -30.55 1.21
CA ARG A 321 13.25 -31.38 2.41
C ARG A 321 14.44 -32.20 2.94
N ASN A 322 15.66 -31.65 2.99
CA ASN A 322 16.78 -32.30 3.67
C ASN A 322 17.08 -31.64 5.04
N PRO A 323 16.88 -32.32 6.19
CA PRO A 323 16.93 -31.69 7.53
C PRO A 323 18.30 -31.19 8.00
N PHE A 324 19.40 -31.59 7.34
CA PHE A 324 20.77 -31.32 7.80
C PHE A 324 21.38 -30.02 7.26
N ILE A 325 20.71 -29.31 6.34
CA ILE A 325 21.17 -28.00 5.82
C ILE A 325 20.39 -26.82 6.42
N LYS A 326 19.95 -26.93 7.69
CA LYS A 326 19.14 -25.87 8.33
C LYS A 326 19.93 -24.65 8.84
N ARG A 327 21.24 -24.74 9.09
CA ARG A 327 21.99 -23.60 9.67
C ARG A 327 22.64 -22.66 8.63
N GLY A 328 22.98 -23.15 7.43
CA GLY A 328 23.57 -22.34 6.37
C GLY A 328 22.53 -21.69 5.43
N ILE A 329 21.41 -22.37 5.16
CA ILE A 329 20.43 -21.92 4.16
C ILE A 329 19.45 -20.88 4.71
N LEU A 330 19.19 -20.80 6.02
CA LEU A 330 18.35 -19.72 6.56
C LEU A 330 18.93 -18.35 6.17
N ARG A 331 20.25 -18.17 6.24
CA ARG A 331 20.91 -16.92 5.79
C ARG A 331 20.60 -16.58 4.32
N ASN A 332 20.54 -17.59 3.44
CA ASN A 332 20.33 -17.42 2.00
C ASN A 332 18.85 -17.34 1.58
N HIS A 333 17.93 -17.98 2.31
CA HIS A 333 16.49 -17.87 2.04
C HIS A 333 15.96 -16.48 2.41
N PHE A 334 16.43 -15.90 3.53
CA PHE A 334 16.07 -14.54 3.95
C PHE A 334 16.67 -13.45 3.05
N LEU A 335 17.89 -13.66 2.52
CA LEU A 335 18.49 -12.74 1.54
C LEU A 335 17.84 -12.82 0.14
N ARG A 336 17.19 -13.95 -0.21
CA ARG A 336 16.47 -14.13 -1.48
C ARG A 336 15.13 -13.39 -1.54
N HIS A 337 14.40 -13.28 -0.42
CA HIS A 337 13.16 -12.49 -0.34
C HIS A 337 13.40 -10.99 -0.05
N HIS A 338 14.64 -10.63 0.29
CA HIS A 338 15.06 -9.26 0.55
C HIS A 338 16.36 -8.92 -0.19
N THR A 339 16.46 -9.28 -1.48
CA THR A 339 17.58 -8.91 -2.38
C THR A 339 17.86 -7.41 -2.33
N ASN A 340 16.82 -6.65 -2.05
CA ASN A 340 16.84 -5.22 -1.89
C ASN A 340 17.57 -4.77 -0.62
N TYR A 341 17.25 -5.36 0.52
CA TYR A 341 17.95 -5.15 1.77
C TYR A 341 19.42 -5.58 1.69
N ALA A 342 19.66 -6.73 1.06
CA ALA A 342 21.00 -7.24 0.79
C ALA A 342 21.83 -6.27 -0.05
N LYS A 343 21.23 -5.59 -1.03
CA LYS A 343 21.90 -4.57 -1.86
C LYS A 343 22.25 -3.30 -1.06
N LEU A 344 21.33 -2.74 -0.26
CA LEU A 344 21.65 -1.59 0.61
C LEU A 344 22.71 -1.96 1.64
N ILE A 345 22.57 -3.11 2.30
CA ILE A 345 23.59 -3.59 3.24
C ILE A 345 24.91 -3.83 2.54
N LYS A 346 24.91 -4.41 1.34
CA LYS A 346 26.12 -4.54 0.53
C LYS A 346 26.71 -3.18 0.17
N ASP A 347 25.89 -2.18 -0.18
CA ASP A 347 26.35 -0.82 -0.46
C ASP A 347 26.93 -0.16 0.82
N ILE A 348 26.33 -0.42 2.00
CA ILE A 348 26.81 0.00 3.34
C ILE A 348 28.06 -0.79 3.80
N GLU A 349 28.20 -2.06 3.43
CA GLU A 349 29.34 -2.92 3.78
C GLU A 349 30.53 -2.62 2.87
N LEU A 350 30.32 -2.48 1.56
CA LEU A 350 31.33 -2.03 0.59
C LEU A 350 31.85 -0.63 0.92
N TYR A 351 30.98 0.22 1.45
CA TYR A 351 31.29 1.55 1.99
C TYR A 351 32.35 1.55 3.11
N SER A 352 32.55 0.42 3.80
CA SER A 352 33.54 0.31 4.89
C SER A 352 34.98 0.07 4.37
N ASN A 353 35.17 -0.15 3.07
CA ASN A 353 36.48 -0.37 2.46
C ASN A 353 36.99 0.90 1.77
N GLU A 354 38.25 1.28 2.01
CA GLU A 354 38.85 2.51 1.46
C GLU A 354 38.93 2.50 -0.08
N SER A 355 38.46 3.58 -0.72
CA SER A 355 38.51 3.76 -2.17
C SER A 355 39.92 4.06 -2.67
N LYS A 356 40.32 3.47 -3.80
CA LYS A 356 41.56 3.84 -4.53
C LYS A 356 41.38 5.19 -5.23
N GLU A 357 42.41 6.04 -5.18
CA GLU A 357 42.39 7.37 -5.79
C GLU A 357 42.25 7.30 -7.32
N GLN A 358 41.34 8.10 -7.87
CA GLN A 358 41.23 8.33 -9.31
C GLN A 358 41.07 9.83 -9.58
N SER A 359 41.70 10.28 -10.67
CA SER A 359 42.01 11.68 -10.96
C SER A 359 40.82 12.57 -11.31
N CYS A 360 40.93 13.83 -10.87
CA CYS A 360 40.15 15.05 -11.10
C CYS A 360 38.97 15.01 -12.11
N SER A 361 37.75 15.23 -11.58
CA SER A 361 36.55 15.63 -12.33
C SER A 361 36.17 17.08 -12.00
N SER A 362 35.36 17.74 -12.84
CA SER A 362 34.92 19.14 -12.67
C SER A 362 34.30 19.47 -11.29
N PHE A 363 33.79 18.46 -10.56
CA PHE A 363 33.28 18.60 -9.20
C PHE A 363 34.33 18.99 -8.16
N SER A 364 35.63 18.79 -8.44
CA SER A 364 36.71 19.21 -7.54
C SER A 364 36.75 20.74 -7.35
N THR A 365 36.19 21.50 -8.29
CA THR A 365 36.18 22.98 -8.29
C THR A 365 35.09 23.60 -7.41
N LEU A 366 34.01 22.86 -7.10
CA LEU A 366 32.94 23.34 -6.23
C LEU A 366 33.42 23.39 -4.78
N SER A 367 32.90 24.32 -3.96
CA SER A 367 33.15 24.31 -2.51
C SER A 367 32.34 23.21 -1.81
N ASP A 368 32.74 22.81 -0.59
CA ASP A 368 32.06 21.76 0.16
C ASP A 368 30.60 22.13 0.48
N GLU A 369 30.31 23.41 0.72
CA GLU A 369 28.95 23.91 0.97
C GLU A 369 28.03 23.72 -0.24
N ILE A 370 28.52 24.04 -1.44
CA ILE A 370 27.77 23.84 -2.68
C ILE A 370 27.53 22.34 -2.93
N VAL A 371 28.55 21.52 -2.70
CA VAL A 371 28.39 20.06 -2.82
C VAL A 371 27.37 19.54 -1.81
N LEU A 372 27.38 19.99 -0.55
CA LEU A 372 26.38 19.59 0.45
C LEU A 372 24.95 20.01 0.07
N ILE A 373 24.77 21.18 -0.55
CA ILE A 373 23.48 21.60 -1.10
C ILE A 373 23.02 20.62 -2.18
N ILE A 374 23.90 20.19 -3.08
CA ILE A 374 23.59 19.19 -4.11
C ILE A 374 23.24 17.85 -3.45
N LEU A 375 24.08 17.36 -2.54
CA LEU A 375 23.91 16.07 -1.86
C LEU A 375 22.60 15.99 -1.05
N LYS A 376 22.12 17.11 -0.49
CA LYS A 376 20.85 17.16 0.25
C LYS A 376 19.63 16.76 -0.60
N ASN A 377 19.73 16.87 -1.92
CA ASN A 377 18.66 16.49 -2.85
C ASN A 377 18.75 15.03 -3.32
N LEU A 378 19.75 14.28 -2.85
CA LEU A 378 19.96 12.90 -3.27
C LEU A 378 19.36 11.91 -2.27
N ASP A 379 18.88 10.78 -2.79
CA ASP A 379 18.47 9.67 -1.96
C ASP A 379 19.67 8.98 -1.29
N ILE A 380 19.38 8.22 -0.23
CA ILE A 380 20.40 7.57 0.61
C ILE A 380 21.26 6.61 -0.21
N ARG A 381 20.69 5.96 -1.23
CA ARG A 381 21.43 5.03 -2.09
C ARG A 381 22.45 5.76 -2.96
N SER A 382 22.04 6.90 -3.52
CA SER A 382 22.88 7.78 -4.31
C SER A 382 24.02 8.33 -3.45
N LEU A 383 23.74 8.71 -2.19
CA LEU A 383 24.77 9.08 -1.23
C LEU A 383 25.75 7.91 -0.96
N CYS A 384 25.25 6.69 -0.73
CA CYS A 384 26.08 5.51 -0.55
C CYS A 384 26.99 5.25 -1.77
N ARG A 385 26.47 5.39 -2.99
CA ARG A 385 27.26 5.20 -4.22
C ARG A 385 28.29 6.30 -4.42
N LEU A 386 27.91 7.56 -4.23
CA LEU A 386 28.83 8.69 -4.35
C LEU A 386 29.99 8.60 -3.37
N SER A 387 29.73 8.09 -2.16
CA SER A 387 30.77 7.91 -1.14
C SER A 387 31.88 6.94 -1.57
N GLN A 388 31.65 6.09 -2.56
CA GLN A 388 32.62 5.11 -3.08
C GLN A 388 33.51 5.68 -4.18
N ILE A 389 33.19 6.87 -4.71
CA ILE A 389 33.89 7.45 -5.86
C ILE A 389 35.25 8.01 -5.44
N ASN A 390 35.29 8.84 -4.40
CA ASN A 390 36.53 9.43 -3.89
C ASN A 390 36.42 9.83 -2.42
N LYS A 391 37.57 10.13 -1.80
CA LYS A 391 37.69 10.54 -0.39
C LYS A 391 36.83 11.76 -0.04
N ARG A 392 36.76 12.76 -0.92
CA ARG A 392 35.99 13.99 -0.67
C ARG A 392 34.48 13.69 -0.58
N PHE A 393 33.92 12.98 -1.55
CA PHE A 393 32.52 12.55 -1.49
C PHE A 393 32.27 11.57 -0.34
N ASN A 394 33.24 10.70 -0.02
CA ASN A 394 33.12 9.83 1.17
C ASN A 394 32.94 10.63 2.45
N ILE A 395 33.68 11.73 2.62
CA ILE A 395 33.56 12.61 3.78
C ILE A 395 32.23 13.38 3.73
N LEU A 396 31.93 14.04 2.62
CA LEU A 396 30.75 14.92 2.51
C LEU A 396 29.42 14.17 2.60
N THR A 397 29.33 12.95 2.07
CA THR A 397 28.12 12.11 2.19
C THR A 397 27.83 11.66 3.62
N ARG A 398 28.76 11.86 4.57
CA ARG A 398 28.61 11.58 6.00
C ARG A 398 28.25 12.81 6.82
N ASP A 399 28.19 13.99 6.20
CA ASP A 399 28.01 15.23 6.91
C ASP A 399 26.69 15.21 7.71
N PRO A 400 26.71 15.53 9.03
CA PRO A 400 25.51 15.50 9.85
C PRO A 400 24.38 16.42 9.40
N LEU A 401 24.66 17.45 8.60
CA LEU A 401 23.65 18.35 8.03
C LEU A 401 22.73 17.66 7.03
N LEU A 402 23.18 16.56 6.40
CA LEU A 402 22.36 15.74 5.50
C LEU A 402 21.33 14.89 6.28
N PHE A 403 21.52 14.68 7.59
CA PHE A 403 20.74 13.75 8.40
C PHE A 403 19.99 14.46 9.54
N LYS A 404 19.51 15.68 9.31
CA LYS A 404 18.62 16.38 10.25
C LYS A 404 17.26 15.70 10.38
N CYS A 405 16.84 14.98 9.35
CA CYS A 405 15.63 14.16 9.34
C CYS A 405 16.03 12.74 8.95
N LEU A 406 15.39 11.74 9.56
CA LEU A 406 15.57 10.34 9.24
C LEU A 406 14.23 9.61 9.35
N ASN A 407 13.75 9.13 8.23
CA ASN A 407 12.59 8.25 8.12
C ASN A 407 13.09 6.83 7.90
N LEU A 408 12.59 5.89 8.70
CA LEU A 408 12.82 4.44 8.61
C LEU A 408 11.48 3.74 8.88
N ARG A 409 10.54 3.86 7.95
CA ARG A 409 9.16 3.37 8.10
C ARG A 409 8.99 1.95 7.59
N ASN A 410 7.96 1.26 8.09
CA ASN A 410 7.52 -0.08 7.69
C ASN A 410 8.59 -1.18 7.77
N LEU A 411 9.54 -1.08 8.70
CA LEU A 411 10.58 -2.12 8.91
C LEU A 411 10.11 -3.31 9.74
N ARG A 412 8.80 -3.44 10.04
CA ARG A 412 8.23 -4.48 10.92
C ARG A 412 8.60 -5.92 10.59
N TYR A 413 8.83 -6.22 9.31
CA TYR A 413 9.18 -7.57 8.84
C TYR A 413 10.64 -7.70 8.41
N THR A 414 11.43 -6.66 8.59
CA THR A 414 12.87 -6.73 8.35
C THR A 414 13.55 -7.46 9.51
N ASN A 415 14.55 -8.28 9.21
CA ASN A 415 15.31 -8.98 10.24
C ASN A 415 15.93 -7.99 11.25
N SER A 416 15.96 -8.35 12.53
CA SER A 416 16.44 -7.45 13.60
C SER A 416 17.93 -7.10 13.52
N ILE A 417 18.78 -8.01 13.04
CA ILE A 417 20.22 -7.79 12.81
C ILE A 417 20.42 -6.78 11.69
N CYS A 418 19.61 -6.94 10.66
CA CYS A 418 19.55 -6.05 9.54
C CYS A 418 19.23 -4.62 10.03
N ILE A 419 18.09 -4.41 10.69
CA ILE A 419 17.69 -3.10 11.22
C ILE A 419 18.77 -2.50 12.12
N HIS A 420 19.45 -3.34 12.90
CA HIS A 420 20.56 -2.90 13.73
C HIS A 420 21.69 -2.26 12.92
N ASN A 421 22.11 -2.87 11.81
CA ASN A 421 23.16 -2.34 10.94
C ASN A 421 22.77 -0.98 10.35
N VAL A 422 21.50 -0.82 9.97
CA VAL A 422 20.98 0.45 9.44
C VAL A 422 20.99 1.54 10.53
N LEU A 423 20.49 1.23 11.73
CA LEU A 423 20.54 2.19 12.83
C LEU A 423 21.97 2.53 13.24
N PHE A 424 22.86 1.54 13.27
CA PHE A 424 24.27 1.76 13.58
C PHE A 424 24.96 2.64 12.53
N TYR A 425 24.65 2.41 11.25
CA TYR A 425 25.09 3.27 10.16
C TYR A 425 24.64 4.72 10.40
N PHE A 426 23.37 4.96 10.69
CA PHE A 426 22.88 6.34 10.88
C PHE A 426 23.34 6.97 12.20
N ALA A 427 23.57 6.19 13.26
CA ALA A 427 23.86 6.71 14.59
C ALA A 427 25.03 7.71 14.62
N PHE A 428 26.10 7.47 13.86
CA PHE A 428 27.27 8.36 13.83
C PHE A 428 27.12 9.56 12.90
N ARG A 429 26.08 9.58 12.06
CA ARG A 429 25.78 10.65 11.10
C ARG A 429 24.68 11.58 11.62
N CYS A 430 23.82 11.07 12.50
CA CYS A 430 22.65 11.75 13.04
C CYS A 430 22.95 12.65 14.26
N LYS A 431 24.13 13.28 14.34
CA LYS A 431 24.52 14.14 15.48
C LYS A 431 23.55 15.31 15.70
N TYR A 432 23.00 15.86 14.62
CA TYR A 432 22.04 16.97 14.64
C TYR A 432 20.63 16.53 14.22
N LEU A 433 20.27 15.27 14.48
CA LEU A 433 18.96 14.74 14.15
C LEU A 433 17.87 15.48 14.91
N GLN A 434 16.93 16.05 14.17
CA GLN A 434 15.78 16.79 14.67
C GLN A 434 14.48 16.01 14.50
N GLN A 435 14.38 15.18 13.46
CA GLN A 435 13.17 14.42 13.14
C GLN A 435 13.50 12.94 12.91
N LEU A 436 12.92 12.04 13.71
CA LEU A 436 13.01 10.58 13.56
C LEU A 436 11.63 9.91 13.39
N ASP A 437 11.39 9.27 12.25
CA ASP A 437 10.15 8.53 12.00
C ASP A 437 10.45 7.04 11.85
N LEU A 438 9.91 6.24 12.76
CA LEU A 438 10.07 4.78 12.78
C LEU A 438 8.74 4.07 12.61
N THR A 439 7.72 4.75 12.06
CA THR A 439 6.34 4.22 11.97
C THR A 439 6.32 2.80 11.39
N SER A 440 5.60 1.90 12.05
CA SER A 440 5.48 0.48 11.67
C SER A 440 6.82 -0.27 11.56
N SER A 441 7.80 0.03 12.43
CA SER A 441 9.11 -0.64 12.47
C SER A 441 9.28 -1.51 13.72
N ASN A 442 9.91 -2.68 13.56
CA ASN A 442 10.15 -3.63 14.65
C ASN A 442 11.63 -3.63 15.08
N ILE A 443 12.00 -2.62 15.88
CA ILE A 443 13.37 -2.41 16.35
C ILE A 443 13.53 -3.05 17.73
N SER A 444 14.67 -3.68 18.02
CA SER A 444 14.90 -4.14 19.39
C SER A 444 15.00 -2.94 20.35
N VAL A 445 14.41 -3.07 21.54
CA VAL A 445 14.47 -2.05 22.60
C VAL A 445 15.91 -1.63 22.89
N LYS A 446 16.85 -2.58 22.94
CA LYS A 446 18.28 -2.32 23.16
C LYS A 446 18.87 -1.41 22.06
N HIS A 447 18.57 -1.70 20.79
CA HIS A 447 19.11 -0.93 19.67
C HIS A 447 18.48 0.46 19.59
N PHE A 448 17.17 0.57 19.81
CA PHE A 448 16.50 1.86 19.88
C PHE A 448 17.10 2.74 20.99
N LYS A 449 17.26 2.21 22.21
CA LYS A 449 17.88 2.94 23.32
C LYS A 449 19.30 3.41 23.00
N LYS A 450 20.11 2.56 22.35
CA LYS A 450 21.47 2.93 21.91
C LYS A 450 21.43 4.06 20.87
N PHE A 451 20.51 4.00 19.91
CA PHE A 451 20.36 5.03 18.89
C PHE A 451 19.94 6.37 19.49
N VAL A 452 18.91 6.37 20.34
CA VAL A 452 18.42 7.57 21.04
C VAL A 452 19.45 8.16 22.00
N ASN A 453 20.29 7.34 22.63
CA ASN A 453 21.42 7.83 23.43
C ASN A 453 22.38 8.72 22.64
N ILE A 454 22.59 8.41 21.35
CA ILE A 454 23.55 9.09 20.51
C ILE A 454 22.90 10.34 19.87
N CYS A 455 21.68 10.19 19.34
CA CYS A 455 21.06 11.21 18.48
C CYS A 455 19.86 11.92 19.11
N GLY A 456 19.37 11.47 20.27
CA GLY A 456 18.08 11.88 20.81
C GLY A 456 18.03 13.25 21.48
N LYS A 457 19.18 13.83 21.87
CA LYS A 457 19.21 15.09 22.63
C LYS A 457 18.63 16.29 21.86
N GLY A 458 18.87 16.33 20.54
CA GLY A 458 18.37 17.39 19.65
C GLY A 458 17.03 17.07 19.00
N LEU A 459 16.42 15.93 19.34
CA LEU A 459 15.22 15.46 18.67
C LEU A 459 14.01 16.31 19.06
N THR A 460 13.34 16.84 18.04
CA THR A 460 12.14 17.69 18.16
C THR A 460 10.88 16.97 17.71
N HIS A 461 10.98 16.03 16.78
CA HIS A 461 9.84 15.25 16.27
C HIS A 461 10.18 13.76 16.29
N LEU A 462 9.34 12.96 16.92
CA LEU A 462 9.49 11.51 17.03
C LEU A 462 8.17 10.82 16.70
N ARG A 463 8.19 9.94 15.70
CA ARG A 463 7.05 9.07 15.38
C ARG A 463 7.39 7.61 15.61
N LEU A 464 6.60 6.96 16.45
CA LEU A 464 6.67 5.54 16.79
C LEU A 464 5.29 4.88 16.60
N SER A 465 4.49 5.38 15.66
CA SER A 465 3.16 4.84 15.37
C SER A 465 3.25 3.37 14.97
N ASN A 466 2.37 2.53 15.51
CA ASN A 466 2.30 1.09 15.23
C ASN A 466 3.64 0.34 15.44
N CYS A 467 4.43 0.77 16.42
CA CYS A 467 5.70 0.15 16.78
C CYS A 467 5.55 -0.82 17.96
N GLN A 468 5.64 -2.13 17.66
CA GLN A 468 5.47 -3.20 18.65
C GLN A 468 6.51 -3.23 19.78
N PHE A 469 7.65 -2.56 19.60
CA PHE A 469 8.74 -2.55 20.59
C PHE A 469 8.58 -1.46 21.66
N VAL A 470 7.59 -0.57 21.53
CA VAL A 470 7.34 0.48 22.51
C VAL A 470 6.81 -0.14 23.81
N ASN A 471 7.54 0.10 24.90
CA ASN A 471 7.20 -0.35 26.24
C ASN A 471 7.62 0.70 27.29
N ASN A 472 7.31 0.49 28.57
CA ASN A 472 7.62 1.43 29.66
C ASN A 472 9.11 1.81 29.70
N SER A 473 9.98 0.85 29.37
CA SER A 473 11.42 1.05 29.29
C SER A 473 11.85 1.98 28.15
N VAL A 474 11.14 1.94 27.02
CA VAL A 474 11.32 2.84 25.87
C VAL A 474 10.78 4.23 26.18
N LEU A 475 9.57 4.33 26.74
CA LEU A 475 8.94 5.60 27.13
C LEU A 475 9.80 6.36 28.15
N LEU A 476 10.26 5.68 29.20
CA LEU A 476 11.18 6.27 30.17
C LEU A 476 12.45 6.77 29.47
N LYS A 477 13.00 6.00 28.53
CA LYS A 477 14.21 6.42 27.82
C LYS A 477 14.00 7.68 26.97
N ILE A 478 12.88 7.78 26.28
CA ILE A 478 12.49 8.97 25.51
C ILE A 478 12.37 10.16 26.46
N SER A 479 11.64 9.99 27.57
CA SER A 479 11.37 11.06 28.53
C SER A 479 12.62 11.68 29.17
N ILE A 480 13.68 10.89 29.38
CA ILE A 480 14.94 11.38 29.97
C ILE A 480 15.90 11.95 28.92
N THR A 481 15.84 11.48 27.67
CA THR A 481 16.86 11.78 26.66
C THR A 481 16.42 12.88 25.70
N CYS A 482 15.16 12.83 25.24
CA CYS A 482 14.63 13.70 24.19
C CYS A 482 13.95 14.94 24.80
N LYS A 483 14.68 15.74 25.57
CA LYS A 483 14.10 16.87 26.31
C LYS A 483 13.56 18.01 25.44
N MET A 484 14.01 18.10 24.19
CA MET A 484 13.59 19.15 23.22
C MET A 484 12.41 18.70 22.35
N LEU A 485 11.73 17.61 22.72
CA LEU A 485 10.67 17.04 21.91
C LEU A 485 9.46 17.97 21.88
N LYS A 486 9.03 18.29 20.65
CA LYS A 486 7.84 19.09 20.34
C LYS A 486 6.70 18.23 19.84
N VAL A 487 6.98 17.20 19.04
CA VAL A 487 5.95 16.31 18.51
C VAL A 487 6.29 14.87 18.87
N LEU A 488 5.35 14.19 19.50
CA LEU A 488 5.43 12.77 19.82
C LEU A 488 4.20 12.04 19.28
N ASP A 489 4.44 11.03 18.45
CA ASP A 489 3.40 10.11 17.97
C ASP A 489 3.67 8.70 18.49
N LEU A 490 2.72 8.19 19.26
CA LEU A 490 2.71 6.82 19.79
C LEU A 490 1.48 6.05 19.30
N SER A 491 0.72 6.56 18.33
CA SER A 491 -0.55 5.95 17.92
C SER A 491 -0.42 4.44 17.64
N PHE A 492 -1.38 3.67 18.12
CA PHE A 492 -1.42 2.21 17.98
C PHE A 492 -0.15 1.47 18.46
N SER A 493 0.69 2.05 19.32
CA SER A 493 1.90 1.38 19.81
C SER A 493 1.64 0.47 21.02
N ASP A 494 0.45 0.51 21.62
CA ASP A 494 0.09 -0.38 22.73
C ASP A 494 -0.48 -1.71 22.21
N HIS A 495 0.36 -2.74 22.22
CA HIS A 495 -0.01 -4.10 21.82
C HIS A 495 -0.10 -5.06 23.02
N SER A 496 0.12 -4.57 24.23
CA SER A 496 0.41 -5.35 25.42
C SER A 496 -0.85 -5.56 26.25
N LYS A 497 -1.49 -6.72 26.12
CA LYS A 497 -2.65 -7.07 26.99
C LYS A 497 -2.28 -7.24 28.47
N TYR A 498 -1.00 -7.43 28.78
CA TYR A 498 -0.54 -7.89 30.10
C TYR A 498 0.21 -6.83 30.91
N GLN A 499 0.78 -5.81 30.25
CA GLN A 499 1.48 -4.69 30.89
C GLN A 499 1.13 -3.40 30.16
N PRO A 500 0.12 -2.65 30.64
CA PRO A 500 -0.24 -1.36 30.09
C PRO A 500 0.94 -0.39 30.10
N LEU A 501 0.93 0.53 29.15
CA LEU A 501 1.97 1.56 29.06
C LEU A 501 1.82 2.60 30.19
N GLU A 502 2.91 2.90 30.88
CA GLU A 502 2.97 3.91 31.94
C GLU A 502 3.43 5.26 31.38
N PHE A 503 2.47 6.16 31.16
CA PHE A 503 2.72 7.45 30.53
C PHE A 503 3.17 8.56 31.48
N LEU A 504 3.15 8.35 32.81
CA LEU A 504 3.52 9.37 33.81
C LEU A 504 4.93 9.94 33.58
N CYS A 505 5.85 9.11 33.08
CA CYS A 505 7.20 9.56 32.76
C CYS A 505 7.24 10.66 31.69
N LEU A 506 6.20 10.82 30.86
CA LEU A 506 6.13 11.86 29.85
C LEU A 506 5.95 13.29 30.43
N GLU A 507 5.61 13.44 31.71
CA GLU A 507 5.63 14.74 32.40
C GLU A 507 7.00 15.42 32.37
N ASN A 508 8.06 14.62 32.18
CA ASN A 508 9.44 15.07 32.02
C ASN A 508 9.71 15.80 30.69
N LEU A 509 8.75 15.81 29.76
CA LEU A 509 8.77 16.55 28.51
C LEU A 509 7.93 17.82 28.71
N GLU A 510 8.52 19.00 28.52
CA GLU A 510 7.89 20.29 28.86
C GLU A 510 7.69 21.22 27.63
N PHE A 511 8.09 20.74 26.44
CA PHE A 511 8.06 21.51 25.19
C PHE A 511 7.16 20.89 24.12
N LEU A 512 6.27 19.96 24.49
CA LEU A 512 5.35 19.33 23.54
C LEU A 512 4.36 20.36 23.00
N GLU A 513 4.31 20.40 21.67
CA GLU A 513 3.36 21.13 20.84
C GLU A 513 2.38 20.16 20.15
N GLY A 514 2.72 18.87 20.02
CA GLY A 514 1.88 17.85 19.41
C GLY A 514 2.01 16.49 20.08
N LEU A 515 0.88 15.86 20.41
CA LEU A 515 0.83 14.54 21.02
C LEU A 515 -0.26 13.69 20.36
N ASN A 516 0.13 12.56 19.76
CA ASN A 516 -0.80 11.59 19.19
C ASN A 516 -0.76 10.28 19.99
N LEU A 517 -1.89 9.97 20.63
CA LEU A 517 -2.14 8.77 21.42
C LEU A 517 -3.35 8.00 20.87
N ARG A 518 -3.65 8.12 19.57
CA ARG A 518 -4.73 7.39 18.93
C ARG A 518 -4.62 5.88 19.21
N GLY A 519 -5.72 5.27 19.63
CA GLY A 519 -5.80 3.84 19.93
C GLY A 519 -5.03 3.39 21.17
N ILE A 520 -4.56 4.32 22.00
CA ILE A 520 -3.92 4.04 23.30
C ILE A 520 -4.92 4.31 24.42
N ASP A 521 -4.90 3.45 25.43
CA ASP A 521 -5.59 3.70 26.70
C ASP A 521 -4.66 4.43 27.68
N ILE A 522 -5.07 5.63 28.12
CA ILE A 522 -4.31 6.46 29.06
C ILE A 522 -5.25 7.01 30.13
N ALA A 523 -4.87 6.84 31.40
CA ALA A 523 -5.62 7.38 32.52
C ALA A 523 -5.71 8.91 32.46
N THR A 524 -6.91 9.44 32.70
CA THR A 524 -7.21 10.87 32.60
C THR A 524 -6.32 11.76 33.50
N GLU A 525 -6.06 11.34 34.75
CA GLU A 525 -5.19 12.09 35.67
C GLU A 525 -3.75 12.23 35.12
N THR A 526 -3.20 11.13 34.59
CA THR A 526 -1.85 11.11 34.00
C THR A 526 -1.75 12.08 32.83
N LEU A 527 -2.75 12.07 31.93
CA LEU A 527 -2.78 12.99 30.80
C LEU A 527 -2.88 14.45 31.27
N CYS A 528 -3.69 14.75 32.28
CA CYS A 528 -3.79 16.10 32.82
C CYS A 528 -2.45 16.62 33.35
N LYS A 529 -1.67 15.80 34.07
CA LYS A 529 -0.35 16.19 34.57
C LYS A 529 0.64 16.47 33.43
N ILE A 530 0.61 15.66 32.36
CA ILE A 530 1.42 15.90 31.15
C ILE A 530 1.03 17.25 30.53
N LEU A 531 -0.27 17.55 30.39
CA LEU A 531 -0.75 18.80 29.80
C LEU A 531 -0.41 20.04 30.65
N GLN A 532 -0.42 19.93 31.99
CA GLN A 532 -0.01 21.02 32.88
C GLN A 532 1.42 21.49 32.64
N LYS A 533 2.31 20.55 32.27
CA LYS A 533 3.71 20.83 31.93
C LYS A 533 3.90 21.37 30.51
N ASN A 534 2.99 21.06 29.59
CA ASN A 534 3.11 21.36 28.16
C ASN A 534 2.13 22.46 27.72
N ARG A 535 2.38 23.70 28.16
CA ARG A 535 1.51 24.86 27.89
C ARG A 535 1.45 25.31 26.42
N ARG A 536 2.37 24.80 25.60
CA ARG A 536 2.48 25.11 24.15
C ARG A 536 1.77 24.08 23.28
N MET A 537 0.93 23.22 23.84
CA MET A 537 0.20 22.19 23.09
C MET A 537 -0.66 22.84 22.00
N ARG A 538 -0.46 22.41 20.76
CA ARG A 538 -1.20 22.83 19.56
C ARG A 538 -2.04 21.69 18.98
N ASN A 539 -1.60 20.44 19.11
CA ASN A 539 -2.28 19.29 18.53
C ASN A 539 -2.37 18.12 19.52
N LEU A 540 -3.58 17.64 19.80
CA LEU A 540 -3.81 16.47 20.63
C LEU A 540 -4.78 15.50 19.94
N ASN A 541 -4.35 14.25 19.76
CA ASN A 541 -5.20 13.18 19.23
C ASN A 541 -5.33 12.04 20.26
N LEU A 542 -6.56 11.82 20.74
CA LEU A 542 -6.94 10.76 21.68
C LEU A 542 -7.98 9.81 21.08
N SER A 543 -8.16 9.83 19.76
CA SER A 543 -9.20 9.05 19.09
C SER A 543 -9.10 7.56 19.42
N THR A 544 -10.24 6.94 19.68
CA THR A 544 -10.37 5.51 19.98
C THR A 544 -11.05 4.79 18.81
N PHE A 545 -10.81 3.48 18.67
CA PHE A 545 -11.46 2.68 17.62
C PHE A 545 -12.81 2.19 18.13
N SER A 546 -13.90 2.69 17.55
CA SER A 546 -15.30 2.38 17.86
C SER A 546 -15.72 0.96 17.43
N GLY A 547 -14.93 -0.06 17.79
CA GLY A 547 -15.18 -1.45 17.42
C GLY A 547 -14.59 -2.49 18.37
N ARG A 548 -13.85 -2.09 19.41
CA ARG A 548 -13.56 -3.01 20.53
C ARG A 548 -14.65 -2.87 21.57
N SER A 549 -15.28 -4.01 21.85
CA SER A 549 -16.19 -4.36 22.95
C SER A 549 -16.36 -3.28 24.04
N PRO A 550 -17.61 -3.00 24.49
CA PRO A 550 -17.96 -2.00 25.51
C PRO A 550 -17.47 -2.32 26.94
N SER A 551 -16.38 -3.09 27.08
CA SER A 551 -15.89 -3.67 28.33
C SER A 551 -14.72 -2.94 28.97
N THR A 552 -14.25 -1.82 28.42
CA THR A 552 -13.36 -0.90 29.13
C THR A 552 -14.14 0.37 29.45
N SER A 553 -14.29 0.67 30.73
CA SER A 553 -14.96 1.86 31.27
C SER A 553 -14.59 3.09 30.43
N TYR A 554 -15.53 3.60 29.64
CA TYR A 554 -15.31 4.81 28.87
C TYR A 554 -15.06 5.94 29.89
N GLU A 555 -13.80 6.35 30.08
CA GLU A 555 -13.49 7.40 31.05
C GLU A 555 -14.04 8.73 30.56
N ASP A 556 -14.74 9.46 31.44
CA ASP A 556 -15.11 10.86 31.23
C ASP A 556 -13.84 11.70 31.02
N ARG A 557 -13.70 12.29 29.82
CA ARG A 557 -12.58 13.13 29.43
C ARG A 557 -12.83 14.62 29.66
N ASP A 558 -13.90 15.01 30.35
CA ASP A 558 -14.17 16.42 30.70
C ASP A 558 -13.01 17.05 31.45
N ALA A 559 -12.36 16.31 32.35
CA ALA A 559 -11.19 16.80 33.09
C ALA A 559 -10.03 17.14 32.15
N VAL A 560 -9.83 16.38 31.07
CA VAL A 560 -8.83 16.68 30.03
C VAL A 560 -9.20 17.95 29.29
N ALA A 561 -10.46 18.09 28.88
CA ALA A 561 -10.94 19.30 28.18
C ALA A 561 -10.80 20.56 29.05
N ILE A 562 -11.16 20.47 30.34
CA ILE A 562 -10.97 21.54 31.32
C ILE A 562 -9.48 21.88 31.48
N GLN A 563 -8.62 20.86 31.58
CA GLN A 563 -7.18 21.05 31.70
C GLN A 563 -6.59 21.73 30.46
N LEU A 564 -7.06 21.40 29.26
CA LEU A 564 -6.67 22.06 28.01
C LEU A 564 -7.10 23.52 27.99
N GLY A 565 -8.37 23.79 28.30
CA GLY A 565 -8.89 25.17 28.38
C GLY A 565 -8.11 26.04 29.37
N ASN A 566 -7.67 25.47 30.48
CA ASN A 566 -6.93 26.19 31.52
C ASN A 566 -5.43 26.38 31.22
N SER A 567 -4.78 25.49 30.48
CA SER A 567 -3.32 25.46 30.36
C SER A 567 -2.75 25.50 28.95
N CYS A 568 -3.57 25.29 27.92
CA CYS A 568 -3.14 25.18 26.53
C CYS A 568 -3.92 26.17 25.63
N PRO A 569 -3.67 27.49 25.75
CA PRO A 569 -4.37 28.51 24.96
C PRO A 569 -4.04 28.48 23.46
N ASP A 570 -2.89 27.89 23.11
CA ASP A 570 -2.40 27.73 21.73
C ASP A 570 -2.97 26.49 21.02
N LEU A 571 -3.94 25.79 21.61
CA LEU A 571 -4.51 24.58 21.01
C LEU A 571 -5.18 24.89 19.66
N GLU A 572 -4.74 24.21 18.61
CA GLU A 572 -5.22 24.37 17.24
C GLU A 572 -6.03 23.16 16.75
N ILE A 573 -5.65 21.94 17.18
CA ILE A 573 -6.23 20.69 16.68
C ILE A 573 -6.52 19.78 17.87
N ILE A 574 -7.75 19.28 17.91
CA ILE A 574 -8.13 18.24 18.87
C ILE A 574 -8.99 17.17 18.22
N ASP A 575 -8.63 15.90 18.48
CA ASP A 575 -9.42 14.74 18.08
C ASP A 575 -9.72 13.85 19.30
N LEU A 576 -11.01 13.75 19.62
CA LEU A 576 -11.59 12.97 20.70
C LEU A 576 -12.57 11.92 20.17
N THR A 577 -12.42 11.49 18.91
CA THR A 577 -13.32 10.49 18.32
C THR A 577 -13.49 9.28 19.24
N GLY A 578 -14.72 8.91 19.58
CA GLY A 578 -14.99 7.75 20.44
C GLY A 578 -14.62 7.92 21.93
N CYS A 579 -14.27 9.13 22.38
CA CYS A 579 -14.08 9.44 23.82
C CYS A 579 -15.40 9.83 24.50
N GLY A 580 -15.49 9.67 25.82
CA GLY A 580 -16.60 10.24 26.59
C GLY A 580 -16.38 11.73 26.86
N ILE A 581 -17.20 12.61 26.29
CA ILE A 581 -17.18 14.06 26.59
C ILE A 581 -18.59 14.58 26.82
N THR A 582 -18.77 15.46 27.82
CA THR A 582 -20.07 16.08 28.10
C THR A 582 -20.10 17.56 27.72
N SER A 583 -21.25 18.22 27.91
CA SER A 583 -21.37 19.68 27.72
C SER A 583 -20.41 20.48 28.61
N ARG A 584 -19.95 19.94 29.74
CA ARG A 584 -18.94 20.60 30.59
C ARG A 584 -17.58 20.65 29.90
N GLY A 585 -17.11 19.54 29.34
CA GLY A 585 -15.88 19.50 28.54
C GLY A 585 -15.96 20.38 27.30
N ILE A 586 -17.09 20.37 26.59
CA ILE A 586 -17.31 21.22 25.40
C ILE A 586 -17.22 22.70 25.75
N LYS A 587 -17.81 23.12 26.88
CA LYS A 587 -17.71 24.51 27.36
C LYS A 587 -16.26 24.91 27.64
N ALA A 588 -15.41 24.00 28.09
CA ALA A 588 -14.01 24.29 28.36
C ALA A 588 -13.20 24.59 27.09
N PHE A 589 -13.53 23.97 25.96
CA PHE A 589 -12.85 24.27 24.68
C PHE A 589 -13.09 25.69 24.19
N ALA A 590 -14.11 26.39 24.70
CA ALA A 590 -14.34 27.80 24.38
C ALA A 590 -13.18 28.71 24.83
N GLU A 591 -12.33 28.25 25.75
CA GLU A 591 -11.13 28.97 26.17
C GLU A 591 -9.95 28.80 25.18
N CYS A 592 -9.99 27.77 24.32
CA CYS A 592 -9.01 27.50 23.27
C CYS A 592 -9.30 28.32 22.00
N LYS A 593 -9.06 29.63 22.05
CA LYS A 593 -9.43 30.57 20.97
C LYS A 593 -8.71 30.34 19.63
N ASN A 594 -7.58 29.63 19.65
CA ASN A 594 -6.81 29.29 18.47
C ASN A 594 -7.27 27.99 17.77
N LEU A 595 -8.36 27.39 18.23
CA LEU A 595 -8.83 26.11 17.70
C LEU A 595 -9.24 26.25 16.23
N ARG A 596 -8.66 25.38 15.38
CA ARG A 596 -8.88 25.30 13.93
C ARG A 596 -9.56 24.00 13.54
N LYS A 597 -9.28 22.91 14.24
CA LYS A 597 -9.87 21.59 13.96
C LYS A 597 -10.41 20.95 15.23
N LEU A 598 -11.68 20.58 15.20
CA LEU A 598 -12.38 19.92 16.29
C LEU A 598 -13.02 18.64 15.78
N ASN A 599 -12.61 17.49 16.33
CA ASN A 599 -13.28 16.23 16.10
C ASN A 599 -13.77 15.65 17.44
N ILE A 600 -15.09 15.62 17.62
CA ILE A 600 -15.76 15.03 18.79
C ILE A 600 -16.79 13.99 18.34
N SER A 601 -16.51 13.32 17.22
CA SER A 601 -17.41 12.31 16.67
C SER A 601 -17.54 11.07 17.57
N TYR A 602 -18.73 10.48 17.60
CA TYR A 602 -19.07 9.30 18.38
C TYR A 602 -18.74 9.44 19.88
N THR A 603 -19.02 10.60 20.47
CA THR A 603 -18.71 10.89 21.89
C THR A 603 -19.92 10.88 22.83
N ASN A 604 -21.14 10.64 22.32
CA ASN A 604 -22.42 10.80 23.02
C ASN A 604 -22.78 9.70 24.05
N TYR A 605 -21.84 8.85 24.46
CA TYR A 605 -22.11 7.71 25.35
C TYR A 605 -22.54 8.11 26.80
N PHE A 606 -22.27 9.35 27.24
CA PHE A 606 -22.45 9.80 28.64
C PHE A 606 -23.45 10.93 28.87
N GLY A 607 -24.32 11.19 27.90
CA GLY A 607 -25.23 12.33 27.95
C GLY A 607 -24.82 13.35 26.90
N GLY A 608 -25.82 13.77 26.12
CA GLY A 608 -25.62 14.48 24.85
C GLY A 608 -24.94 15.83 24.98
N THR A 609 -24.49 16.30 23.82
CA THR A 609 -24.03 17.67 23.61
C THR A 609 -25.23 18.61 23.66
N ASP A 610 -25.19 19.65 24.53
CA ASP A 610 -26.26 20.65 24.58
C ASP A 610 -25.99 21.79 23.58
N GLN A 611 -27.05 22.39 23.04
CA GLN A 611 -26.91 23.48 22.07
C GLN A 611 -26.17 24.69 22.67
N LEU A 612 -26.34 24.93 23.98
CA LEU A 612 -25.71 26.04 24.69
C LEU A 612 -24.18 25.93 24.77
N SER A 613 -23.63 24.74 25.00
CA SER A 613 -22.18 24.51 25.02
C SER A 613 -21.57 24.71 23.64
N LEU A 614 -22.22 24.21 22.59
CA LEU A 614 -21.77 24.39 21.21
C LEU A 614 -21.85 25.85 20.77
N ARG A 615 -22.92 26.58 21.12
CA ARG A 615 -23.01 28.03 20.89
C ARG A 615 -21.84 28.76 21.51
N ARG A 616 -21.53 28.49 22.79
CA ARG A 616 -20.39 29.11 23.47
C ARG A 616 -19.08 28.78 22.74
N LEU A 617 -18.83 27.50 22.45
CA LEU A 617 -17.62 27.06 21.76
C LEU A 617 -17.43 27.74 20.41
N PHE A 618 -18.44 27.67 19.54
CA PHE A 618 -18.39 28.22 18.19
C PHE A 618 -18.37 29.75 18.18
N SER A 619 -18.98 30.41 19.17
CA SER A 619 -18.85 31.86 19.33
C SER A 619 -17.43 32.29 19.73
N SER A 620 -16.72 31.48 20.52
CA SER A 620 -15.36 31.80 20.98
C SER A 620 -14.27 31.42 19.98
N CYS A 621 -14.37 30.25 19.35
CA CYS A 621 -13.35 29.68 18.48
C CYS A 621 -13.54 30.11 17.01
N GLN A 622 -13.36 31.40 16.75
CA GLN A 622 -13.60 32.00 15.43
C GLN A 622 -12.62 31.55 14.33
N LEU A 623 -11.54 30.86 14.69
CA LEU A 623 -10.55 30.30 13.75
C LEU A 623 -10.88 28.87 13.30
N LEU A 624 -12.01 28.30 13.72
CA LEU A 624 -12.43 26.96 13.31
C LEU A 624 -12.59 26.85 11.79
N GLU A 625 -11.86 25.90 11.22
CA GLU A 625 -11.85 25.55 9.80
C GLU A 625 -12.44 24.16 9.55
N GLU A 626 -12.36 23.25 10.52
CA GLU A 626 -12.83 21.87 10.39
C GLU A 626 -13.54 21.40 11.65
N VAL A 627 -14.76 20.89 11.51
CA VAL A 627 -15.58 20.39 12.61
C VAL A 627 -16.19 19.03 12.24
N ASN A 628 -15.97 18.01 13.07
CA ASN A 628 -16.55 16.69 12.92
C ASN A 628 -17.42 16.33 14.15
N LEU A 629 -18.72 16.20 13.92
CA LEU A 629 -19.76 15.88 14.91
C LEU A 629 -20.53 14.60 14.56
N LEU A 630 -19.97 13.72 13.71
CA LEU A 630 -20.58 12.43 13.38
C LEU A 630 -20.91 11.61 14.64
N GLY A 631 -22.00 10.85 14.62
CA GLY A 631 -22.44 10.05 15.76
C GLY A 631 -22.97 10.85 16.96
N LEU A 632 -23.19 12.16 16.83
CA LEU A 632 -23.79 12.99 17.89
C LEU A 632 -25.26 13.27 17.61
N ASN A 633 -26.09 13.16 18.65
CA ASN A 633 -27.51 13.47 18.57
C ASN A 633 -27.74 14.93 19.02
N GLY A 634 -28.32 15.76 18.15
CA GLY A 634 -28.69 17.15 18.51
C GLY A 634 -28.94 18.05 17.29
N ASN A 635 -29.61 19.18 17.50
CA ASN A 635 -29.75 20.22 16.48
C ASN A 635 -28.51 21.15 16.52
N PHE A 636 -27.62 20.95 15.56
CA PHE A 636 -26.37 21.70 15.44
C PHE A 636 -26.44 22.86 14.44
N GLY A 637 -27.54 23.00 13.71
CA GLY A 637 -27.68 23.94 12.61
C GLY A 637 -27.38 25.37 13.04
N GLU A 638 -28.09 25.86 14.06
CA GLU A 638 -27.91 27.23 14.53
C GLU A 638 -26.50 27.49 15.12
N PRO A 639 -25.95 26.65 16.02
CA PRO A 639 -24.62 26.91 16.58
C PRO A 639 -23.53 26.97 15.50
N LEU A 640 -23.62 26.12 14.47
CA LEU A 640 -22.63 26.05 13.40
C LEU A 640 -22.59 27.33 12.54
N MET A 641 -23.68 28.10 12.46
CA MET A 641 -23.71 29.39 11.75
C MET A 641 -22.79 30.43 12.40
N LEU A 642 -22.37 30.22 13.64
CA LEU A 642 -21.41 31.10 14.33
C LEU A 642 -19.97 30.91 13.81
N CYS A 643 -19.66 29.82 13.12
CA CYS A 643 -18.33 29.48 12.62
C CYS A 643 -18.08 30.06 11.21
N LYS A 644 -17.76 31.35 11.12
CA LYS A 644 -17.59 32.05 9.83
C LYS A 644 -16.39 31.58 8.98
N ASN A 645 -15.44 30.86 9.56
CA ASN A 645 -14.24 30.38 8.88
C ASN A 645 -14.28 28.88 8.53
N LEU A 646 -15.42 28.22 8.75
CA LEU A 646 -15.58 26.79 8.53
C LEU A 646 -15.40 26.43 7.04
N LYS A 647 -14.54 25.44 6.78
CA LYS A 647 -14.21 24.91 5.44
C LYS A 647 -14.67 23.46 5.28
N HIS A 648 -14.54 22.66 6.32
CA HIS A 648 -14.88 21.23 6.30
C HIS A 648 -15.81 20.87 7.46
N LEU A 649 -16.89 20.17 7.15
CA LEU A 649 -17.90 19.80 8.14
C LEU A 649 -18.34 18.35 7.95
N TYR A 650 -18.45 17.62 9.06
CA TYR A 650 -18.91 16.23 9.06
C TYR A 650 -20.06 16.10 10.07
N LEU A 651 -21.23 15.68 9.59
CA LEU A 651 -22.47 15.59 10.37
C LEU A 651 -23.24 14.31 10.04
N ASP A 652 -24.00 13.80 11.01
CA ASP A 652 -25.05 12.84 10.69
C ASP A 652 -26.23 13.57 10.04
N VAL A 653 -27.00 12.87 9.23
CA VAL A 653 -28.16 13.47 8.55
C VAL A 653 -29.22 13.84 9.60
N PRO A 654 -29.64 15.11 9.67
CA PRO A 654 -30.66 15.54 10.61
C PRO A 654 -32.02 14.93 10.24
N THR A 655 -32.73 14.40 11.22
CA THR A 655 -33.94 13.62 10.96
C THR A 655 -35.15 14.43 10.48
N GLU A 656 -35.23 15.76 10.67
CA GLU A 656 -36.44 16.51 10.24
C GLU A 656 -36.36 18.06 10.18
N ASP A 657 -35.22 18.72 10.45
CA ASP A 657 -35.16 20.19 10.61
C ASP A 657 -34.66 20.97 9.37
N ALA A 658 -35.53 21.80 8.79
CA ALA A 658 -35.27 22.69 7.64
C ALA A 658 -34.17 23.76 7.87
N ASN A 659 -33.78 24.03 9.12
CA ASN A 659 -32.77 25.03 9.48
C ASN A 659 -31.34 24.61 9.11
N ASN A 660 -31.07 23.34 8.81
CA ASN A 660 -29.71 22.88 8.50
C ASN A 660 -29.26 23.29 7.09
N PHE A 661 -30.17 23.67 6.19
CA PHE A 661 -29.79 24.25 4.89
C PHE A 661 -29.18 25.65 5.01
N ALA A 662 -29.47 26.37 6.09
CA ALA A 662 -28.93 27.71 6.32
C ALA A 662 -27.39 27.71 6.42
N ILE A 663 -26.77 26.57 6.74
CA ILE A 663 -25.32 26.43 6.79
C ILE A 663 -24.65 26.63 5.43
N PHE A 664 -25.33 26.27 4.33
CA PHE A 664 -24.83 26.48 2.97
C PHE A 664 -24.78 27.96 2.60
N GLU A 665 -25.62 28.79 3.23
CA GLU A 665 -25.70 30.23 2.96
C GLU A 665 -24.87 31.06 3.96
N GLN A 666 -24.79 30.61 5.22
CA GLN A 666 -24.19 31.39 6.31
C GLN A 666 -22.72 31.05 6.59
N CYS A 667 -22.19 29.97 6.02
CA CYS A 667 -20.77 29.61 6.08
C CYS A 667 -20.10 29.82 4.71
N PRO A 668 -19.71 31.06 4.35
CA PRO A 668 -19.27 31.40 2.98
C PRO A 668 -17.94 30.76 2.56
N LYS A 669 -17.18 30.21 3.51
CA LYS A 669 -15.89 29.54 3.25
C LYS A 669 -16.00 28.02 3.19
N LEU A 670 -17.21 27.47 3.29
CA LEU A 670 -17.44 26.04 3.33
C LEU A 670 -17.07 25.43 1.96
N GLN A 671 -16.18 24.44 1.99
CA GLN A 671 -15.64 23.76 0.81
C GLN A 671 -16.16 22.32 0.71
N THR A 672 -16.37 21.67 1.85
CA THR A 672 -16.76 20.25 1.89
C THR A 672 -17.68 20.00 3.06
N ILE A 673 -18.78 19.29 2.80
CA ILE A 673 -19.66 18.74 3.82
C ILE A 673 -19.78 17.24 3.59
N PHE A 674 -19.61 16.47 4.65
CA PHE A 674 -19.80 15.02 4.66
C PHE A 674 -21.01 14.66 5.51
N PHE A 675 -21.85 13.76 4.97
CA PHE A 675 -23.01 13.19 5.65
C PHE A 675 -22.89 11.66 5.71
N SER A 676 -23.23 11.05 6.85
CA SER A 676 -23.07 9.59 7.11
C SER A 676 -24.17 8.67 6.54
N ASP A 677 -25.07 9.21 5.69
CA ASP A 677 -26.04 8.55 4.78
C ASP A 677 -27.52 8.93 5.03
N ASN A 678 -28.17 9.36 3.94
CA ASN A 678 -29.61 9.25 3.64
C ASN A 678 -29.91 9.94 2.29
N GLY A 679 -30.30 9.14 1.29
CA GLY A 679 -30.67 9.60 -0.06
C GLY A 679 -31.69 10.75 -0.14
N PRO A 680 -32.74 10.84 0.71
CA PRO A 680 -33.76 11.89 0.60
C PRO A 680 -33.26 13.30 0.91
N PHE A 681 -32.45 13.47 1.96
CA PHE A 681 -31.88 14.77 2.32
C PHE A 681 -30.90 15.25 1.24
N ILE A 682 -30.04 14.34 0.75
CA ILE A 682 -29.09 14.64 -0.32
C ILE A 682 -29.84 14.99 -1.62
N ALA A 683 -30.95 14.33 -1.94
CA ALA A 683 -31.77 14.67 -3.10
C ALA A 683 -32.36 16.09 -3.00
N GLN A 684 -32.93 16.46 -1.85
CA GLN A 684 -33.44 17.82 -1.61
C GLN A 684 -32.32 18.87 -1.62
N ALA A 685 -31.16 18.53 -1.05
CA ALA A 685 -30.00 19.41 -1.04
C ALA A 685 -29.44 19.64 -2.45
N LYS A 686 -29.41 18.60 -3.29
CA LYS A 686 -29.05 18.68 -4.71
C LYS A 686 -30.00 19.58 -5.49
N GLU A 687 -31.31 19.49 -5.23
CA GLU A 687 -32.32 20.34 -5.87
C GLU A 687 -32.15 21.81 -5.47
N LYS A 688 -31.94 22.08 -4.18
CA LYS A 688 -31.83 23.45 -3.65
C LYS A 688 -30.47 24.12 -3.89
N TYR A 689 -29.39 23.34 -3.91
CA TYR A 689 -28.00 23.81 -4.09
C TYR A 689 -27.30 23.06 -5.24
N PRO A 690 -27.75 23.23 -6.50
CA PRO A 690 -27.23 22.49 -7.65
C PRO A 690 -25.80 22.90 -8.06
N HIS A 691 -25.28 24.01 -7.54
CA HIS A 691 -23.94 24.52 -7.81
C HIS A 691 -22.83 23.82 -6.98
N TRP A 692 -23.22 23.02 -5.97
CA TRP A 692 -22.27 22.20 -5.21
C TRP A 692 -21.97 20.90 -5.96
N ILE A 693 -20.73 20.43 -5.85
CA ILE A 693 -20.34 19.11 -6.37
C ILE A 693 -20.68 18.06 -5.32
N TRP A 694 -21.61 17.17 -5.64
CA TRP A 694 -22.09 16.10 -4.77
C TRP A 694 -21.46 14.77 -5.21
N THR A 695 -20.67 14.14 -4.32
CA THR A 695 -19.98 12.87 -4.58
C THR A 695 -20.54 11.73 -3.77
#